data_AF-A0A5E6S8L5-F1
#
_entry.id   AF-A0A5E6S8L5-F1
#
_cell.length_a   1.000
_cell.length_b   1.000
_cell.length_c   1.000
_cell.angle_alpha   90.00
_cell.angle_beta   90.00
_cell.angle_gamma   90.00
#
_symmetry.space_group_name_H-M   'P 1'
#
loop_
_entity.id
_entity.type
_entity.pdbx_description
1 polymer ?
#
loop_
_entity_poly.entity_id
_entity_poly.type
_entity_poly.pdbx_seq_one_letter_code
_entity_poly.pdbx_strand_id
1 'polypeptide(L)'
;MADYYTLLTNAGIAYETACKAAGQPIKLTQISVGDGGGTVYNPAATATALKREVWRGPLNALFQDEKNPSWLLAEVTIPPDVGGWYVREAGLWTDTGILYAIVKYPESFKPVLATSGSGKEFYIRSIFETSNASLVTLLIDDTVVKATRAWVMSYLAEELGKLDGKQSVRVAATTNVVLNGAQQIDGVAVIAGDRVLVANQTLAKDNGLWIVANGDWVRATDANSNAKVTPGLTVMVEEGTANGDSLWHLTTNAPITLGTTALTFKMLAGRTGIAGGTYKSLTVDEYGRATAGANPETLAGFGIKDSYTKAEVEALIAKASALPVGSIVAFPVDAPPPGFLELDNSVKSSATYPDLSAYLGSKFNKGDEGVGNFRLPEARGEFLRGWDHGRGVDAGRGLGSWQADDNKAHAHTVTRMQAFANATGSNPSAVVVDNGNTAVMTNFAAGFNSSGGPEARPRNIAVMWCIKAWNAPVNQGTIDVAALAKEVERLKSAVPVGAVLAFPTGIVAPGYLELDGSVQSIATYPDLAAFLGTTYNKGDEGAGNFRLPESRGEFLRGWDHGRGVDSGRGLGSFQKATLLATDAITPDIKALQDTTVAFKLGPTLSENSHSYVGGDVVTKAMYPDTGISVSTAAREGLSFLDSLPMYERGNLVGTRPRNIAVMWCIKAWNAPVNQGSIDIAALSVFAQQATEIKLGTANIATQVLTDAGTDDATIVTPKKLRWGFQILKGATGGYIVFPSWLGGFVIQWLDVVMPTTSLGTTRFVWPMTFPTTMAACAIATNCMNSSPGYNSLAVVARDKNGATLQNLGLSGAFGAVAPTTVIAVGW
;
A
#
# COMPACT_ATOMS: atom_id res chain seq x y z
N MET A 1 34.92 93.55 12.11
CA MET A 1 33.88 93.50 11.06
C MET A 1 34.26 92.37 10.13
N ALA A 2 33.31 91.53 9.68
CA ALA A 2 33.64 90.45 8.75
C ALA A 2 34.25 91.03 7.46
N ASP A 3 35.18 90.31 6.82
CA ASP A 3 35.87 90.77 5.61
C ASP A 3 34.91 91.02 4.44
N TYR A 4 33.77 90.33 4.46
CA TYR A 4 32.64 90.42 3.55
C TYR A 4 31.34 90.48 4.35
N TYR A 5 30.38 91.28 3.87
CA TYR A 5 29.16 91.59 4.61
C TYR A 5 28.06 92.09 3.68
N THR A 6 26.82 92.05 4.15
CA THR A 6 25.66 92.67 3.50
C THR A 6 25.15 93.82 4.35
N LEU A 7 24.85 94.96 3.74
CA LEU A 7 24.23 96.12 4.40
C LEU A 7 22.87 96.39 3.75
N LEU A 8 21.85 96.62 4.58
CA LEU A 8 20.66 97.33 4.10
C LEU A 8 21.05 98.77 3.74
N THR A 9 20.57 99.26 2.60
CA THR A 9 20.79 100.67 2.24
C THR A 9 19.80 101.56 2.99
N ASN A 10 20.09 102.85 3.12
CA ASN A 10 19.16 103.83 3.68
C ASN A 10 17.83 103.85 2.91
N ALA A 11 17.88 103.63 1.59
CA ALA A 11 16.70 103.52 0.75
C ALA A 11 15.91 102.22 1.01
N GLY A 12 16.61 101.10 1.24
CA GLY A 12 16.01 99.82 1.62
C GLY A 12 15.33 99.87 2.99
N ILE A 13 15.97 100.49 3.98
CA ILE A 13 15.39 100.71 5.32
C ILE A 13 14.13 101.60 5.24
N ALA A 14 14.18 102.67 4.43
CA ALA A 14 13.03 103.54 4.21
C ALA A 14 11.87 102.79 3.52
N TYR A 15 12.18 101.96 2.52
CA TYR A 15 11.19 101.11 1.84
C TYR A 15 10.57 100.08 2.79
N GLU A 16 11.38 99.41 3.60
CA GLU A 16 10.90 98.47 4.63
C GLU A 16 9.97 99.15 5.65
N THR A 17 10.32 100.36 6.09
CA THR A 17 9.50 101.17 7.00
C THR A 17 8.17 101.56 6.35
N ALA A 18 8.18 101.93 5.08
CA ALA A 18 6.98 102.29 4.32
C ALA A 18 6.05 101.07 4.09
N CYS A 19 6.61 99.93 3.69
CA CYS A 19 5.87 98.66 3.55
C CYS A 19 5.23 98.23 4.87
N LYS A 20 5.97 98.32 5.98
CA LYS A 20 5.47 98.01 7.33
C LYS A 20 4.33 98.94 7.76
N ALA A 21 4.44 100.25 7.48
CA ALA A 21 3.38 101.22 7.80
C ALA A 21 2.12 101.01 6.94
N ALA A 22 2.28 100.58 5.68
CA ALA A 22 1.19 100.34 4.74
C ALA A 22 0.60 98.92 4.79
N GLY A 23 1.18 98.00 5.57
CA GLY A 23 0.80 96.59 5.60
C GLY A 23 1.05 95.85 4.28
N GLN A 24 1.96 96.36 3.44
CA GLN A 24 2.29 95.78 2.14
C GLN A 24 3.51 94.87 2.24
N PRO A 25 3.55 93.75 1.49
CA PRO A 25 4.71 92.89 1.49
C PRO A 25 5.89 93.53 0.75
N ILE A 26 7.10 93.30 1.24
CA ILE A 26 8.35 93.66 0.58
C ILE A 26 8.59 92.66 -0.55
N LYS A 27 8.69 93.17 -1.78
CA LYS A 27 8.93 92.34 -2.97
C LYS A 27 10.34 92.60 -3.49
N LEU A 28 11.23 91.64 -3.27
CA LEU A 28 12.55 91.60 -3.89
C LEU A 28 12.46 90.70 -5.11
N THR A 29 12.79 91.23 -6.29
CA THR A 29 12.59 90.51 -7.56
C THR A 29 13.88 90.27 -8.31
N GLN A 30 14.91 91.07 -8.05
CA GLN A 30 16.15 91.05 -8.82
C GLN A 30 17.37 91.11 -7.92
N ILE A 31 18.45 90.50 -8.40
CA ILE A 31 19.78 90.68 -7.86
C ILE A 31 20.71 91.10 -9.00
N SER A 32 21.60 92.03 -8.70
CA SER A 32 22.65 92.46 -9.61
C SER A 32 24.02 92.21 -9.01
N VAL A 33 25.01 92.20 -9.88
CA VAL A 33 26.41 92.00 -9.54
C VAL A 33 27.25 93.03 -10.26
N GLY A 34 28.32 93.43 -9.60
CA GLY A 34 29.26 94.42 -10.09
C GLY A 34 30.68 94.00 -9.85
N ASP A 35 31.59 94.66 -10.56
CA ASP A 35 33.03 94.43 -10.44
C ASP A 35 33.74 95.52 -9.60
N GLY A 36 32.99 96.39 -8.91
CA GLY A 36 33.54 97.44 -8.05
C GLY A 36 34.28 98.57 -8.79
N GLY A 37 34.11 98.67 -10.11
CA GLY A 37 34.91 99.58 -10.95
C GLY A 37 36.35 99.11 -11.08
N GLY A 38 36.56 97.79 -11.14
CA GLY A 38 37.87 97.14 -11.32
C GLY A 38 38.67 96.90 -10.03
N THR A 39 38.21 97.40 -8.87
CA THR A 39 38.92 97.26 -7.58
C THR A 39 37.95 96.90 -6.45
N VAL A 40 38.42 96.17 -5.43
CA VAL A 40 37.61 95.93 -4.22
C VAL A 40 37.43 97.26 -3.47
N TYR A 41 36.23 97.52 -2.96
CA TYR A 41 35.94 98.70 -2.15
C TYR A 41 35.01 98.32 -0.99
N ASN A 42 34.74 99.28 -0.09
CA ASN A 42 33.79 99.12 1.01
C ASN A 42 32.46 99.80 0.64
N PRO A 43 31.38 99.04 0.38
CA PRO A 43 30.05 99.59 0.20
C PRO A 43 29.55 100.34 1.44
N ALA A 44 28.82 101.43 1.23
CA ALA A 44 28.20 102.24 2.28
C ALA A 44 26.67 102.13 2.23
N ALA A 45 25.99 102.27 3.38
CA ALA A 45 24.53 102.25 3.46
C ALA A 45 23.85 103.37 2.65
N THR A 46 24.57 104.43 2.29
CA THR A 46 24.08 105.50 1.42
C THR A 46 24.02 105.13 -0.07
N ALA A 47 24.50 103.93 -0.46
CA ALA A 47 24.49 103.49 -1.85
C ALA A 47 23.07 103.39 -2.42
N THR A 48 22.85 103.97 -3.59
CA THR A 48 21.61 103.85 -4.37
C THR A 48 21.78 103.00 -5.63
N ALA A 49 23.01 102.64 -5.98
CA ALA A 49 23.37 101.74 -7.07
C ALA A 49 24.71 101.04 -6.77
N LEU A 50 25.01 99.97 -7.50
CA LEU A 50 26.34 99.36 -7.52
C LEU A 50 27.36 100.32 -8.15
N LYS A 51 28.63 100.24 -7.75
CA LYS A 51 29.70 101.11 -8.25
C LYS A 51 29.95 100.89 -9.74
N ARG A 52 29.92 99.64 -10.21
CA ARG A 52 29.77 99.29 -11.63
C ARG A 52 29.05 97.95 -11.77
N GLU A 53 27.77 98.03 -12.08
CA GLU A 53 26.96 96.86 -12.40
C GLU A 53 27.41 96.24 -13.73
N VAL A 54 27.61 94.93 -13.75
CA VAL A 54 28.01 94.15 -14.93
C VAL A 54 26.97 93.11 -15.32
N TRP A 55 26.06 92.75 -14.40
CA TRP A 55 24.92 91.88 -14.69
C TRP A 55 23.79 92.08 -13.69
N ARG A 56 22.55 91.87 -14.14
CA ARG A 56 21.34 91.84 -13.32
C ARG A 56 20.38 90.78 -13.84
N GLY A 57 19.75 90.04 -12.94
CA GLY A 57 18.76 89.04 -13.28
C GLY A 57 17.70 88.86 -12.19
N PRO A 58 16.64 88.09 -12.47
CA PRO A 58 15.66 87.72 -11.46
C PRO A 58 16.30 86.86 -10.35
N LEU A 59 15.75 86.94 -9.14
CA LEU A 59 16.10 86.02 -8.06
C LEU A 59 15.63 84.59 -8.37
N ASN A 60 16.47 83.59 -8.12
CA ASN A 60 16.08 82.17 -8.25
C ASN A 60 15.39 81.65 -6.99
N ALA A 61 15.84 82.09 -5.82
CA ALA A 61 15.21 81.75 -4.55
C ALA A 61 15.39 82.88 -3.53
N LEU A 62 14.34 83.09 -2.73
CA LEU A 62 14.31 83.97 -1.57
C LEU A 62 13.52 83.27 -0.45
N PHE A 63 14.23 82.84 0.59
CA PHE A 63 13.63 82.10 1.71
C PHE A 63 14.23 82.53 3.06
N GLN A 64 13.50 82.22 4.14
CA GLN A 64 13.90 82.49 5.51
C GLN A 64 14.81 81.38 6.05
N ASP A 65 15.83 81.74 6.83
CA ASP A 65 16.72 80.76 7.46
C ASP A 65 15.99 79.99 8.57
N GLU A 66 16.12 78.65 8.57
CA GLU A 66 15.44 77.78 9.55
C GLU A 66 15.94 77.96 10.99
N LYS A 67 17.16 78.47 11.18
CA LYS A 67 17.78 78.66 12.51
C LYS A 67 17.67 80.10 13.00
N ASN A 68 17.55 81.07 12.09
CA ASN A 68 17.52 82.50 12.39
C ASN A 68 16.35 83.17 11.64
N PRO A 69 15.18 83.32 12.28
CA PRO A 69 14.00 83.89 11.63
C PRO A 69 14.19 85.32 11.09
N SER A 70 15.17 86.09 11.57
CA SER A 70 15.43 87.45 11.06
C SER A 70 16.30 87.47 9.79
N TRP A 71 16.84 86.33 9.35
CA TRP A 71 17.72 86.23 8.19
C TRP A 71 16.98 85.74 6.96
N LEU A 72 17.19 86.43 5.85
CA LEU A 72 16.73 86.04 4.54
C LEU A 72 17.92 85.67 3.66
N LEU A 73 17.80 84.53 2.99
CA LEU A 73 18.75 84.05 1.98
C LEU A 73 18.20 84.38 0.60
N ALA A 74 18.95 85.19 -0.15
CA ALA A 74 18.70 85.47 -1.55
C ALA A 74 19.74 84.76 -2.42
N GLU A 75 19.26 84.04 -3.43
CA GLU A 75 20.07 83.18 -4.28
C GLU A 75 19.85 83.46 -5.76
N VAL A 76 20.94 83.42 -6.53
CA VAL A 76 20.90 83.49 -7.98
C VAL A 76 21.98 82.65 -8.62
N THR A 77 21.64 82.07 -9.77
CA THR A 77 22.58 81.41 -10.65
C THR A 77 22.78 82.27 -11.89
N ILE A 78 24.03 82.68 -12.13
CA ILE A 78 24.40 83.41 -13.35
C ILE A 78 24.67 82.39 -14.46
N PRO A 79 23.94 82.45 -15.60
CA PRO A 79 24.10 81.53 -16.71
C PRO A 79 25.55 81.40 -17.22
N PRO A 80 25.95 80.25 -17.80
CA PRO A 80 27.33 80.00 -18.23
C PRO A 80 27.77 80.83 -19.45
N ASP A 81 26.82 81.34 -20.22
CA ASP A 81 26.99 82.21 -21.40
C ASP A 81 27.18 83.69 -21.04
N VAL A 82 27.05 84.05 -19.76
CA VAL A 82 27.28 85.42 -19.26
C VAL A 82 28.49 85.46 -18.32
N GLY A 83 29.47 86.31 -18.61
CA GLY A 83 30.70 86.41 -17.82
C GLY A 83 31.80 87.28 -18.47
N GLY A 84 33.04 87.07 -18.06
CA GLY A 84 34.22 87.82 -18.53
C GLY A 84 34.69 88.92 -17.57
N TRP A 85 34.23 88.92 -16.32
CA TRP A 85 34.49 89.96 -15.32
C TRP A 85 34.65 89.37 -13.92
N TYR A 86 35.22 90.17 -13.01
CA TYR A 86 35.31 89.84 -11.59
C TYR A 86 34.04 90.27 -10.86
N VAL A 87 33.52 89.42 -9.99
CA VAL A 87 32.45 89.76 -9.05
C VAL A 87 33.10 90.33 -7.79
N ARG A 88 32.70 91.53 -7.36
CA ARG A 88 33.20 92.20 -6.14
C ARG A 88 32.10 92.83 -5.29
N GLU A 89 30.94 93.04 -5.89
CA GLU A 89 29.75 93.59 -5.24
C GLU A 89 28.50 92.88 -5.77
N ALA A 90 27.45 92.82 -4.95
CA ALA A 90 26.12 92.42 -5.39
C ALA A 90 25.06 93.33 -4.77
N GLY A 91 23.91 93.48 -5.44
CA GLY A 91 22.83 94.34 -4.99
C GLY A 91 21.50 93.61 -5.07
N LEU A 92 20.69 93.69 -4.02
CA LEU A 92 19.32 93.17 -4.00
C LEU A 92 18.34 94.30 -4.28
N TRP A 93 17.39 94.07 -5.18
CA TRP A 93 16.50 95.11 -5.72
C TRP A 93 15.03 94.77 -5.49
N THR A 94 14.26 95.82 -5.17
CA THR A 94 12.80 95.74 -5.12
C THR A 94 12.20 95.70 -6.53
N ASP A 95 10.94 95.28 -6.64
CA ASP A 95 10.15 95.37 -7.87
C ASP A 95 10.01 96.81 -8.43
N THR A 96 10.12 97.80 -7.54
CA THR A 96 10.10 99.23 -7.86
C THR A 96 11.48 99.82 -8.22
N GLY A 97 12.54 99.01 -8.26
CA GLY A 97 13.88 99.44 -8.66
C GLY A 97 14.70 100.11 -7.54
N ILE A 98 14.31 99.96 -6.27
CA ILE A 98 15.09 100.46 -5.12
C ILE A 98 16.17 99.43 -4.78
N LEU A 99 17.42 99.88 -4.64
CA LEU A 99 18.50 99.04 -4.11
C LEU A 99 18.26 98.79 -2.63
N TYR A 100 17.73 97.62 -2.28
CA TYR A 100 17.33 97.26 -0.93
C TYR A 100 18.54 96.93 -0.04
N ALA A 101 19.46 96.12 -0.54
CA ALA A 101 20.68 95.76 0.18
C ALA A 101 21.89 95.70 -0.77
N ILE A 102 23.08 96.01 -0.25
CA ILE A 102 24.34 95.93 -0.97
C ILE A 102 25.30 94.99 -0.26
N VAL A 103 25.97 94.15 -1.05
CA VAL A 103 26.84 93.06 -0.59
C VAL A 103 28.27 93.38 -1.00
N LYS A 104 29.19 93.36 -0.05
CA LYS A 104 30.63 93.29 -0.32
C LYS A 104 30.98 91.83 -0.58
N TYR A 105 31.32 91.48 -1.82
CA TYR A 105 31.54 90.09 -2.23
C TYR A 105 33.04 89.78 -2.40
N PRO A 106 33.51 88.56 -2.07
CA PRO A 106 34.88 88.15 -2.35
C PRO A 106 35.18 88.18 -3.84
N GLU A 107 36.31 88.81 -4.19
CA GLU A 107 36.77 88.92 -5.56
C GLU A 107 36.83 87.54 -6.22
N SER A 108 36.01 87.35 -7.25
CA SER A 108 35.87 86.05 -7.90
C SER A 108 35.67 86.21 -9.40
N PHE A 109 36.51 85.55 -10.21
CA PHE A 109 36.38 85.61 -11.67
C PHE A 109 35.26 84.69 -12.18
N LYS A 110 34.37 85.24 -13.02
CA LYS A 110 33.32 84.50 -13.73
C LYS A 110 33.69 84.36 -15.21
N PRO A 111 34.22 83.21 -15.66
CA PRO A 111 34.52 82.99 -17.08
C PRO A 111 33.25 82.88 -17.92
N VAL A 112 33.37 83.22 -19.22
CA VAL A 112 32.30 83.04 -20.21
C VAL A 112 32.65 81.93 -21.18
N LEU A 113 31.70 81.01 -21.42
CA LEU A 113 31.91 79.79 -22.19
C LEU A 113 32.45 80.07 -23.60
N ALA A 114 31.95 81.12 -24.27
CA ALA A 114 32.25 81.42 -25.66
C ALA A 114 33.71 81.83 -25.96
N THR A 115 34.44 82.41 -25.00
CA THR A 115 35.82 82.89 -25.22
C THR A 115 36.85 82.18 -24.34
N SER A 116 36.43 81.47 -23.30
CA SER A 116 37.34 80.92 -22.29
C SER A 116 37.52 79.40 -22.38
N GLY A 117 36.75 78.71 -23.24
CA GLY A 117 36.75 77.24 -23.34
C GLY A 117 36.24 76.49 -22.09
N SER A 118 35.86 77.22 -21.04
CA SER A 118 35.32 76.73 -19.77
C SER A 118 34.18 77.66 -19.33
N GLY A 119 32.99 77.10 -19.12
CA GLY A 119 31.86 77.79 -18.52
C GLY A 119 31.75 77.42 -17.04
N LYS A 120 31.79 78.41 -16.15
CA LYS A 120 31.50 78.21 -14.73
C LYS A 120 30.07 78.71 -14.47
N GLU A 121 29.16 77.85 -14.02
CA GLU A 121 27.93 78.31 -13.38
C GLU A 121 28.32 78.98 -12.06
N PHE A 122 27.89 80.23 -11.85
CA PHE A 122 28.34 81.04 -10.73
C PHE A 122 27.16 81.38 -9.86
N TYR A 123 27.17 80.78 -8.68
CA TYR A 123 26.10 80.85 -7.70
C TYR A 123 26.44 81.88 -6.64
N ILE A 124 25.55 82.86 -6.47
CA ILE A 124 25.68 83.90 -5.44
C ILE A 124 24.59 83.68 -4.42
N ARG A 125 25.02 83.50 -3.17
CA ARG A 125 24.15 83.46 -2.00
C ARG A 125 24.48 84.68 -1.14
N SER A 126 23.47 85.50 -0.88
CA SER A 126 23.55 86.63 0.05
C SER A 126 22.63 86.40 1.23
N ILE A 127 23.15 86.65 2.43
CA ILE A 127 22.36 86.67 3.67
C ILE A 127 22.23 88.13 4.08
N PHE A 128 21.02 88.55 4.41
CA PHE A 128 20.76 89.86 5.00
C PHE A 128 19.74 89.73 6.12
N GLU A 129 19.88 90.61 7.11
CA GLU A 129 18.95 90.72 8.22
C GLU A 129 17.94 91.83 7.93
N THR A 130 16.66 91.54 8.17
CA THR A 130 15.56 92.51 8.06
C THR A 130 14.86 92.62 9.42
N SER A 131 14.25 93.77 9.71
CA SER A 131 13.55 93.98 10.98
C SER A 131 12.26 93.16 11.09
N ASN A 132 11.74 92.64 9.97
CA ASN A 132 10.60 91.72 9.96
C ASN A 132 10.59 90.84 8.68
N ALA A 133 11.20 89.66 8.77
CA ALA A 133 11.25 88.70 7.66
C ALA A 133 9.87 88.18 7.21
N SER A 134 8.85 88.21 8.09
CA SER A 134 7.49 87.79 7.76
C SER A 134 6.77 88.73 6.80
N LEU A 135 7.27 89.96 6.59
CA LEU A 135 6.73 90.91 5.61
C LEU A 135 7.31 90.72 4.21
N VAL A 136 8.30 89.84 4.00
CA VAL A 136 8.92 89.62 2.69
C VAL A 136 8.19 88.52 1.93
N THR A 137 7.85 88.77 0.66
CA THR A 137 7.28 87.72 -0.21
C THR A 137 8.38 86.72 -0.56
N LEU A 138 8.27 85.50 -0.04
CA LEU A 138 9.18 84.41 -0.39
C LEU A 138 8.92 83.97 -1.84
N LEU A 139 10.00 83.73 -2.58
CA LEU A 139 9.96 83.42 -4.00
C LEU A 139 10.83 82.19 -4.24
N ILE A 140 10.27 81.17 -4.88
CA ILE A 140 11.00 79.97 -5.30
C ILE A 140 10.72 79.80 -6.79
N ASP A 141 11.77 79.83 -7.60
CA ASP A 141 11.71 79.39 -8.99
C ASP A 141 12.01 77.88 -9.03
N ASP A 142 10.94 77.09 -9.15
CA ASP A 142 10.98 75.62 -9.14
C ASP A 142 11.83 75.03 -10.28
N THR A 143 12.19 75.82 -11.30
CA THR A 143 13.04 75.38 -12.40
C THR A 143 14.53 75.32 -12.06
N VAL A 144 14.95 75.93 -10.94
CA VAL A 144 16.38 76.05 -10.55
C VAL A 144 16.68 75.49 -9.14
N VAL A 145 15.70 74.91 -8.44
CA VAL A 145 15.92 74.24 -7.15
C VAL A 145 16.71 72.94 -7.35
N LYS A 146 18.02 72.98 -7.07
CA LYS A 146 18.92 71.81 -7.19
C LYS A 146 19.05 71.12 -5.83
N ALA A 147 18.45 69.93 -5.69
CA ALA A 147 18.75 69.05 -4.58
C ALA A 147 20.16 68.47 -4.74
N THR A 148 20.94 68.40 -3.66
CA THR A 148 22.23 67.71 -3.72
C THR A 148 22.00 66.24 -4.08
N ARG A 149 22.89 65.64 -4.88
CA ARG A 149 22.81 64.20 -5.20
C ARG A 149 22.72 63.37 -3.92
N ALA A 150 23.47 63.75 -2.88
CA ALA A 150 23.44 63.06 -1.59
C ALA A 150 22.04 63.09 -0.96
N TRP A 151 21.38 64.26 -0.93
CA TRP A 151 20.02 64.39 -0.38
C TRP A 151 19.00 63.56 -1.16
N VAL A 152 19.06 63.58 -2.49
CA VAL A 152 18.12 62.79 -3.32
C VAL A 152 18.30 61.29 -3.07
N MET A 153 19.55 60.82 -3.01
CA MET A 153 19.84 59.40 -2.78
C MET A 153 19.43 58.96 -1.37
N SER A 154 19.64 59.81 -0.34
CA SER A 154 19.22 59.50 1.02
C SER A 154 17.69 59.50 1.17
N TYR A 155 17.02 60.49 0.61
CA TYR A 155 15.57 60.58 0.63
C TYR A 155 14.92 59.39 -0.07
N LEU A 156 15.38 59.05 -1.28
CA LEU A 156 14.87 57.90 -2.02
C LEU A 156 15.10 56.58 -1.25
N ALA A 157 16.26 56.41 -0.62
CA ALA A 157 16.55 55.22 0.17
C ALA A 157 15.63 55.08 1.40
N GLU A 158 15.28 56.20 2.05
CA GLU A 158 14.33 56.20 3.16
C GLU A 158 12.90 55.88 2.72
N GLU A 159 12.43 56.48 1.62
CA GLU A 159 11.09 56.22 1.09
C GLU A 159 10.94 54.79 0.57
N LEU A 160 11.94 54.26 -0.16
CA LEU A 160 11.95 52.86 -0.57
C LEU A 160 11.96 51.91 0.65
N GLY A 161 12.65 52.31 1.72
CA GLY A 161 12.68 51.56 2.98
C GLY A 161 11.33 51.48 3.69
N LYS A 162 10.36 52.34 3.37
CA LYS A 162 8.99 52.32 3.94
C LYS A 162 8.04 51.40 3.18
N LEU A 163 8.40 50.95 1.98
CA LEU A 163 7.59 49.98 1.24
C LEU A 163 7.53 48.65 1.99
N ASP A 164 6.38 47.98 1.95
CA ASP A 164 6.21 46.66 2.59
C ASP A 164 7.03 45.58 1.86
N GLY A 165 7.22 45.69 0.55
CA GLY A 165 8.10 44.81 -0.22
C GLY A 165 9.57 45.13 0.04
N LYS A 166 10.28 44.22 0.71
CA LYS A 166 11.70 44.39 1.05
C LYS A 166 12.61 43.73 0.03
N GLN A 167 13.87 44.17 0.00
CA GLN A 167 14.89 43.47 -0.76
C GLN A 167 15.00 42.03 -0.24
N SER A 168 15.13 41.09 -1.17
CA SER A 168 15.31 39.68 -0.89
C SER A 168 16.43 39.43 0.13
N VAL A 169 16.26 38.33 0.87
CA VAL A 169 17.29 37.77 1.72
C VAL A 169 17.91 36.57 1.03
N ARG A 170 19.19 36.35 1.29
CA ARG A 170 19.91 35.20 0.78
C ARG A 170 19.30 33.90 1.32
N VAL A 171 19.05 33.84 2.63
CA VAL A 171 18.50 32.66 3.31
C VAL A 171 17.58 33.04 4.48
N ALA A 172 16.65 32.14 4.83
CA ALA A 172 15.79 32.28 6.00
C ALA A 172 16.07 31.21 7.05
N ALA A 173 16.24 31.63 8.30
CA ALA A 173 16.53 30.74 9.42
C ALA A 173 15.37 29.78 9.70
N THR A 174 15.66 28.48 9.70
CA THR A 174 14.71 27.41 10.03
C THR A 174 14.51 27.23 11.54
N THR A 175 15.44 27.72 12.35
CA THR A 175 15.46 27.62 13.81
C THR A 175 16.08 28.87 14.45
N ASN A 176 16.23 28.89 15.77
CA ASN A 176 16.92 29.96 16.50
C ASN A 176 18.40 30.02 16.12
N VAL A 177 18.92 31.21 15.81
CA VAL A 177 20.31 31.43 15.36
C VAL A 177 21.03 32.44 16.25
N VAL A 178 22.35 32.34 16.33
CA VAL A 178 23.16 33.35 17.04
C VAL A 178 23.32 34.56 16.12
N LEU A 179 22.93 35.76 16.56
CA LEU A 179 23.04 36.99 15.75
C LEU A 179 24.47 37.57 15.79
N ASN A 180 25.48 36.72 15.53
CA ASN A 180 26.89 37.09 15.56
C ASN A 180 27.69 36.17 14.61
N GLY A 181 28.63 36.74 13.86
CA GLY A 181 29.59 35.99 13.06
C GLY A 181 29.00 35.22 11.88
N ALA A 182 29.87 34.56 11.12
CA ALA A 182 29.49 33.69 10.01
C ALA A 182 29.01 32.31 10.51
N GLN A 183 28.01 31.72 9.85
CA GLN A 183 27.44 30.43 10.25
C GLN A 183 26.70 29.72 9.11
N GLN A 184 26.22 28.50 9.37
CA GLN A 184 25.40 27.72 8.43
C GLN A 184 23.92 27.88 8.76
N ILE A 185 23.12 28.30 7.78
CA ILE A 185 21.67 28.47 7.92
C ILE A 185 21.01 27.79 6.73
N ASP A 186 20.11 26.84 6.98
CA ASP A 186 19.36 26.12 5.93
C ASP A 186 20.23 25.52 4.79
N GLY A 187 21.45 25.10 5.13
CA GLY A 187 22.43 24.56 4.19
C GLY A 187 23.28 25.62 3.46
N VAL A 188 23.11 26.90 3.79
CA VAL A 188 23.83 28.04 3.21
C VAL A 188 24.83 28.62 4.20
N ALA A 189 26.09 28.76 3.78
CA ALA A 189 27.12 29.45 4.55
C ALA A 189 26.94 30.97 4.44
N VAL A 190 26.50 31.62 5.51
CA VAL A 190 26.32 33.08 5.56
C VAL A 190 27.56 33.76 6.11
N ILE A 191 28.01 34.82 5.43
CA ILE A 191 29.20 35.62 5.76
C ILE A 191 28.86 37.10 5.86
N ALA A 192 29.80 37.91 6.37
CA ALA A 192 29.57 39.34 6.54
C ALA A 192 29.08 40.03 5.25
N GLY A 193 27.98 40.78 5.35
CA GLY A 193 27.30 41.42 4.23
C GLY A 193 26.05 40.68 3.74
N ASP A 194 25.90 39.39 4.04
CA ASP A 194 24.73 38.62 3.63
C ASP A 194 23.46 39.07 4.36
N ARG A 195 22.33 39.06 3.64
CA ARG A 195 21.00 39.34 4.19
C ARG A 195 20.31 38.05 4.62
N VAL A 196 19.82 38.00 5.85
CA VAL A 196 19.16 36.81 6.42
C VAL A 196 17.81 37.20 7.01
N LEU A 197 16.76 36.44 6.67
CA LEU A 197 15.50 36.50 7.40
C LEU A 197 15.63 35.62 8.65
N VAL A 198 15.50 36.24 9.80
CA VAL A 198 15.48 35.55 11.08
C VAL A 198 14.03 35.51 11.55
N ALA A 199 13.37 34.35 11.42
CA ALA A 199 11.94 34.18 11.69
C ALA A 199 11.64 33.40 12.98
N ASN A 200 12.63 32.70 13.54
CA ASN A 200 12.43 31.66 14.56
C ASN A 200 13.30 31.85 15.82
N GLN A 201 13.56 33.09 16.24
CA GLN A 201 14.27 33.34 17.50
C GLN A 201 13.41 33.00 18.71
N THR A 202 14.10 32.55 19.77
CA THR A 202 13.52 32.33 21.11
C THR A 202 12.83 33.59 21.62
N LEU A 203 13.46 34.74 21.44
CA LEU A 203 12.86 36.04 21.69
C LEU A 203 12.34 36.60 20.37
N ALA A 204 11.03 36.49 20.14
CA ALA A 204 10.42 36.89 18.87
C ALA A 204 10.62 38.37 18.51
N LYS A 205 10.97 39.24 19.47
CA LYS A 205 11.34 40.65 19.20
C LYS A 205 12.61 40.79 18.35
N ASP A 206 13.47 39.76 18.37
CA ASP A 206 14.74 39.71 17.63
C ASP A 206 14.56 39.12 16.22
N ASN A 207 13.36 38.65 15.88
CA ASN A 207 13.04 38.30 14.50
C ASN A 207 13.10 39.55 13.59
N GLY A 208 13.31 39.32 12.31
CA GLY A 208 13.38 40.38 11.29
C GLY A 208 14.46 40.14 10.25
N LEU A 209 14.78 41.20 9.52
CA LEU A 209 15.80 41.18 8.46
C LEU A 209 17.14 41.67 9.03
N TRP A 210 18.18 40.85 8.90
CA TRP A 210 19.49 41.10 9.46
C TRP A 210 20.57 41.06 8.37
N ILE A 211 21.62 41.86 8.57
CA ILE A 211 22.87 41.81 7.82
C ILE A 211 23.89 41.09 8.70
N VAL A 212 24.44 40.00 8.18
CA VAL A 212 25.49 39.24 8.82
C VAL A 212 26.74 40.12 8.95
N ALA A 213 27.42 40.03 10.08
CA ALA A 213 28.67 40.74 10.34
C ALA A 213 29.70 39.80 10.97
N ASN A 214 30.97 40.21 10.97
CA ASN A 214 32.03 39.47 11.68
C ASN A 214 31.87 39.55 13.22
N GLY A 215 31.11 40.53 13.71
CA GLY A 215 30.66 40.63 15.10
C GLY A 215 29.15 40.51 15.17
N ASP A 216 28.52 41.28 16.05
CA ASP A 216 27.06 41.31 16.18
C ASP A 216 26.42 41.73 14.86
N TRP A 217 25.40 40.98 14.46
CA TRP A 217 24.64 41.29 13.27
C TRP A 217 23.87 42.60 13.46
N VAL A 218 23.63 43.31 12.37
CA VAL A 218 22.89 44.56 12.39
C VAL A 218 21.59 44.39 11.63
N ARG A 219 20.53 45.11 12.03
CA ARG A 219 19.28 45.08 11.25
C ARG A 219 19.50 45.67 9.87
N ALA A 220 18.84 45.10 8.88
CA ALA A 220 18.87 45.59 7.51
C ALA A 220 18.35 47.03 7.42
N THR A 221 18.98 47.86 6.60
CA THR A 221 18.68 49.32 6.50
C THR A 221 17.23 49.62 6.13
N ASP A 222 16.58 48.73 5.39
CA ASP A 222 15.18 48.77 4.98
C ASP A 222 14.21 48.18 6.03
N ALA A 223 14.70 47.75 7.19
CA ALA A 223 13.95 47.19 8.31
C ALA A 223 14.57 47.52 9.69
N ASN A 224 15.24 48.67 9.82
CA ASN A 224 15.98 49.08 11.03
C ASN A 224 15.26 50.11 11.91
N SER A 225 14.01 50.47 11.60
CA SER A 225 13.21 51.42 12.39
C SER A 225 11.73 51.04 12.41
N ASN A 226 11.00 51.54 13.40
CA ASN A 226 9.56 51.25 13.57
C ASN A 226 8.74 51.56 12.32
N ALA A 227 9.04 52.67 11.64
CA ALA A 227 8.33 53.10 10.44
C ALA A 227 8.56 52.19 9.22
N LYS A 228 9.62 51.36 9.24
CA LYS A 228 9.99 50.46 8.14
C LYS A 228 9.55 49.01 8.37
N VAL A 229 9.04 48.71 9.57
CA VAL A 229 8.58 47.38 9.98
C VAL A 229 7.09 47.45 10.29
N THR A 230 6.30 47.39 9.22
CA THR A 230 4.84 47.49 9.21
C THR A 230 4.20 46.11 9.08
N PRO A 231 2.97 45.91 9.63
CA PRO A 231 2.22 44.69 9.37
C PRO A 231 2.04 44.47 7.87
N GLY A 232 2.28 43.25 7.38
CA GLY A 232 2.24 42.97 5.95
C GLY A 232 3.57 43.15 5.21
N LEU A 233 4.65 43.57 5.89
CA LEU A 233 6.01 43.54 5.33
C LEU A 233 6.28 42.18 4.70
N THR A 234 6.69 42.17 3.43
CA THR A 234 7.01 40.95 2.67
C THR A 234 8.48 40.88 2.26
N VAL A 235 9.01 39.67 2.18
CA VAL A 235 10.39 39.41 1.76
C VAL A 235 10.52 38.08 1.04
N MET A 236 11.28 38.05 -0.06
CA MET A 236 11.62 36.84 -0.80
C MET A 236 12.91 36.23 -0.25
N VAL A 237 13.00 34.91 -0.26
CA VAL A 237 14.17 34.11 0.11
C VAL A 237 14.76 33.47 -1.13
N GLU A 238 16.04 33.69 -1.39
CA GLU A 238 16.72 33.28 -2.62
C GLU A 238 17.16 31.82 -2.60
N GLU A 239 17.80 31.38 -1.52
CA GLU A 239 18.36 30.04 -1.41
C GLU A 239 18.12 29.43 -0.01
N GLY A 240 18.39 28.12 0.09
CA GLY A 240 18.10 27.32 1.27
C GLY A 240 17.43 26.00 0.91
N THR A 241 17.67 24.97 1.72
CA THR A 241 17.14 23.63 1.49
C THR A 241 15.64 23.58 1.79
N ALA A 242 15.22 24.13 2.93
CA ALA A 242 13.84 24.13 3.39
C ALA A 242 13.07 25.38 2.96
N ASN A 243 13.69 26.55 3.09
CA ASN A 243 13.03 27.85 2.92
C ASN A 243 13.48 28.59 1.64
N GLY A 244 14.32 28.01 0.78
CA GLY A 244 14.68 28.62 -0.50
C GLY A 244 13.48 28.81 -1.43
N ASP A 245 13.56 29.78 -2.34
CA ASP A 245 12.50 30.14 -3.29
C ASP A 245 11.13 30.42 -2.63
N SER A 246 11.13 31.13 -1.50
CA SER A 246 9.90 31.38 -0.71
C SER A 246 9.62 32.86 -0.46
N LEU A 247 8.34 33.20 -0.32
CA LEU A 247 7.83 34.51 0.06
C LEU A 247 7.35 34.45 1.51
N TRP A 248 7.83 35.37 2.35
CA TRP A 248 7.44 35.51 3.75
C TRP A 248 6.76 36.84 4.00
N HIS A 249 5.85 36.87 4.97
CA HIS A 249 5.20 38.09 5.44
C HIS A 249 5.24 38.24 6.96
N LEU A 250 5.25 39.47 7.44
CA LEU A 250 5.12 39.81 8.85
C LEU A 250 3.63 39.87 9.23
N THR A 251 3.19 39.00 10.14
CA THR A 251 1.80 38.91 10.58
C THR A 251 1.52 39.63 11.90
N THR A 252 2.56 40.19 12.54
CA THR A 252 2.38 41.02 13.74
C THR A 252 1.58 42.27 13.40
N ASN A 253 0.47 42.51 14.11
CA ASN A 253 -0.36 43.71 13.94
C ASN A 253 0.30 44.95 14.57
N ALA A 254 -0.06 46.13 14.05
CA ALA A 254 0.37 47.42 14.61
C ALA A 254 -0.29 47.69 15.96
N PRO A 255 0.32 48.50 16.85
CA PRO A 255 1.59 49.23 16.68
C PRO A 255 2.83 48.37 16.93
N ILE A 256 3.89 48.57 16.12
CA ILE A 256 5.17 47.85 16.24
C ILE A 256 6.27 48.80 16.75
N THR A 257 6.94 48.40 17.83
CA THR A 257 8.17 49.03 18.34
C THR A 257 9.32 48.03 18.25
N LEU A 258 10.28 48.31 17.37
CA LEU A 258 11.41 47.43 17.06
C LEU A 258 12.30 47.22 18.31
N GLY A 259 12.68 45.97 18.56
CA GLY A 259 13.45 45.58 19.76
C GLY A 259 12.61 45.37 21.02
N THR A 260 11.29 45.64 20.97
CA THR A 260 10.35 45.44 22.07
C THR A 260 9.18 44.54 21.67
N THR A 261 8.48 44.85 20.58
CA THR A 261 7.33 44.07 20.08
C THR A 261 7.82 42.73 19.51
N ALA A 262 7.14 41.63 19.86
CA ALA A 262 7.37 40.33 19.26
C ALA A 262 7.00 40.32 17.76
N LEU A 263 7.93 39.93 16.89
CA LEU A 263 7.75 39.90 15.44
C LEU A 263 7.54 38.45 14.97
N THR A 264 6.41 38.20 14.32
CA THR A 264 6.04 36.88 13.80
C THR A 264 6.03 36.92 12.29
N PHE A 265 6.91 36.12 11.68
CA PHE A 265 6.95 35.92 10.24
C PHE A 265 6.32 34.59 9.88
N LYS A 266 5.55 34.58 8.80
CA LYS A 266 4.95 33.37 8.24
C LYS A 266 5.29 33.28 6.76
N MET A 267 5.50 32.06 6.26
CA MET A 267 5.72 31.84 4.84
C MET A 267 4.36 31.90 4.13
N LEU A 268 4.23 32.76 3.12
CA LEU A 268 3.01 32.96 2.33
C LEU A 268 3.00 32.09 1.06
N ALA A 269 4.17 31.85 0.46
CA ALA A 269 4.35 30.97 -0.69
C ALA A 269 5.77 30.37 -0.67
N GLY A 270 5.96 29.16 -1.20
CA GLY A 270 7.28 28.52 -1.24
C GLY A 270 7.22 27.02 -1.03
N ARG A 271 8.40 26.40 -0.90
CA ARG A 271 8.53 24.96 -0.64
C ARG A 271 7.95 24.62 0.74
N THR A 272 7.14 23.57 0.80
CA THR A 272 6.53 23.08 2.05
C THR A 272 7.10 21.74 2.51
N GLY A 273 8.13 21.23 1.82
CA GLY A 273 8.73 19.92 2.08
C GLY A 273 7.97 18.73 1.45
N ILE A 274 6.79 18.95 0.86
CA ILE A 274 6.10 17.91 0.09
C ILE A 274 6.79 17.70 -1.26
N ALA A 275 7.15 16.45 -1.56
CA ALA A 275 7.65 16.07 -2.88
C ALA A 275 6.55 16.20 -3.94
N GLY A 276 6.90 16.69 -5.13
CA GLY A 276 5.95 16.75 -6.26
C GLY A 276 5.40 15.35 -6.60
N GLY A 277 4.08 15.22 -6.71
CA GLY A 277 3.43 13.94 -6.96
C GLY A 277 1.90 14.01 -6.83
N THR A 278 1.26 12.87 -7.05
CA THR A 278 -0.20 12.73 -6.88
C THR A 278 -0.50 12.25 -5.47
N TYR A 279 -1.35 13.01 -4.78
CA TYR A 279 -1.83 12.70 -3.44
C TYR A 279 -3.36 12.59 -3.44
N LYS A 280 -3.89 11.56 -2.81
CA LYS A 280 -5.33 11.35 -2.64
C LYS A 280 -5.90 12.09 -1.42
N SER A 281 -5.04 12.54 -0.51
CA SER A 281 -5.38 13.39 0.63
C SER A 281 -4.23 14.35 0.92
N LEU A 282 -4.55 15.59 1.30
CA LEU A 282 -3.59 16.64 1.64
C LEU A 282 -3.91 17.21 3.01
N THR A 283 -2.87 17.45 3.80
CA THR A 283 -2.92 18.33 4.98
C THR A 283 -2.44 19.70 4.54
N VAL A 284 -3.17 20.76 4.89
CA VAL A 284 -2.83 22.14 4.56
C VAL A 284 -2.59 22.97 5.83
N ASP A 285 -1.77 24.01 5.72
CA ASP A 285 -1.62 25.01 6.77
C ASP A 285 -2.75 26.06 6.76
N GLU A 286 -2.64 27.05 7.67
CA GLU A 286 -3.60 28.16 7.81
C GLU A 286 -3.75 29.02 6.54
N TYR A 287 -2.80 28.94 5.62
CA TYR A 287 -2.80 29.67 4.34
C TYR A 287 -3.16 28.77 3.15
N GLY A 288 -3.61 27.54 3.41
CA GLY A 288 -4.05 26.60 2.38
C GLY A 288 -2.89 25.94 1.61
N ARG A 289 -1.66 26.06 2.09
CA ARG A 289 -0.49 25.42 1.47
C ARG A 289 -0.38 23.99 1.96
N ALA A 290 -0.18 23.05 1.05
CA ALA A 290 -0.04 21.65 1.40
C ALA A 290 1.24 21.42 2.23
N THR A 291 1.12 20.91 3.46
CA THR A 291 2.22 20.60 4.39
C THR A 291 2.47 19.11 4.57
N ALA A 292 1.49 18.25 4.29
CA ALA A 292 1.69 16.81 4.11
C ALA A 292 0.75 16.25 3.04
N GLY A 293 1.15 15.15 2.40
CA GLY A 293 0.32 14.43 1.43
C GLY A 293 0.31 12.94 1.71
N ALA A 294 -0.86 12.31 1.57
CA ALA A 294 -1.05 10.89 1.79
C ALA A 294 -1.82 10.25 0.63
N ASN A 295 -1.62 8.94 0.44
CA ASN A 295 -2.36 8.12 -0.53
C ASN A 295 -3.09 6.98 0.19
N PRO A 296 -4.18 7.28 0.92
CA PRO A 296 -4.92 6.24 1.63
C PRO A 296 -5.49 5.20 0.65
N GLU A 297 -5.57 3.96 1.13
CA GLU A 297 -6.22 2.85 0.42
C GLU A 297 -7.44 2.31 1.19
N THR A 298 -7.70 2.87 2.38
CA THR A 298 -8.82 2.46 3.24
C THR A 298 -9.82 3.60 3.41
N LEU A 299 -11.10 3.27 3.55
CA LEU A 299 -12.17 4.24 3.83
C LEU A 299 -11.84 5.08 5.07
N ALA A 300 -11.31 4.44 6.12
CA ALA A 300 -10.84 5.11 7.33
C ALA A 300 -9.71 6.12 7.04
N GLY A 301 -8.75 5.76 6.17
CA GLY A 301 -7.69 6.67 5.77
C GLY A 301 -8.17 7.85 4.91
N PHE A 302 -9.32 7.72 4.24
CA PHE A 302 -10.03 8.85 3.60
C PHE A 302 -10.92 9.63 4.58
N GLY A 303 -11.08 9.18 5.83
CA GLY A 303 -11.99 9.79 6.80
C GLY A 303 -13.47 9.60 6.48
N ILE A 304 -13.81 8.63 5.63
CA ILE A 304 -15.20 8.31 5.24
C ILE A 304 -15.87 7.59 6.42
N LYS A 305 -16.95 8.17 6.95
CA LYS A 305 -17.66 7.70 8.17
C LYS A 305 -19.06 7.16 7.90
N ASP A 306 -19.59 7.39 6.70
CA ASP A 306 -20.93 7.03 6.25
C ASP A 306 -20.98 5.72 5.45
N SER A 307 -19.89 4.95 5.48
CA SER A 307 -19.76 3.65 4.82
C SER A 307 -19.66 2.51 5.84
N TYR A 308 -20.28 1.36 5.56
CA TYR A 308 -20.12 0.16 6.40
C TYR A 308 -18.69 -0.38 6.34
N THR A 309 -18.13 -0.70 7.50
CA THR A 309 -16.85 -1.39 7.61
C THR A 309 -16.98 -2.85 7.18
N LYS A 310 -15.86 -3.46 6.77
CA LYS A 310 -15.81 -4.89 6.45
C LYS A 310 -16.38 -5.76 7.58
N ALA A 311 -16.04 -5.42 8.83
CA ALA A 311 -16.53 -6.13 10.01
C ALA A 311 -18.05 -6.00 10.21
N GLU A 312 -18.62 -4.81 9.96
CA GLU A 312 -20.07 -4.60 10.04
C GLU A 312 -20.81 -5.36 8.94
N VAL A 313 -20.26 -5.39 7.72
CA VAL A 313 -20.82 -6.20 6.62
C VAL A 313 -20.76 -7.69 6.97
N GLU A 314 -19.63 -8.18 7.47
CA GLU A 314 -19.48 -9.57 7.92
C GLU A 314 -20.45 -9.92 9.07
N ALA A 315 -20.66 -9.00 10.02
CA ALA A 315 -21.62 -9.18 11.11
C ALA A 315 -23.08 -9.17 10.64
N LEU A 316 -23.42 -8.35 9.63
CA LEU A 316 -24.75 -8.33 9.00
C LEU A 316 -25.01 -9.62 8.23
N ILE A 317 -24.02 -10.14 7.51
CA ILE A 317 -24.10 -11.45 6.83
C ILE A 317 -24.27 -12.57 7.85
N ALA A 318 -23.54 -12.54 8.97
CA ALA A 318 -23.68 -13.53 10.04
C ALA A 318 -25.07 -13.50 10.72
N LYS A 319 -25.75 -12.34 10.74
CA LYS A 319 -27.12 -12.21 11.25
C LYS A 319 -28.19 -12.57 10.22
N ALA A 320 -27.87 -12.63 8.94
CA ALA A 320 -28.83 -12.96 7.88
C ALA A 320 -29.04 -14.49 7.77
N SER A 321 -30.01 -15.01 8.53
CA SER A 321 -30.75 -16.26 8.27
C SER A 321 -29.95 -17.59 8.18
N ALA A 322 -29.14 -17.91 9.19
CA ALA A 322 -28.74 -19.30 9.46
C ALA A 322 -29.53 -19.84 10.68
N LEU A 323 -29.97 -21.10 10.62
CA LEU A 323 -30.44 -21.83 11.80
C LEU A 323 -29.37 -21.70 12.93
N PRO A 324 -29.72 -21.26 14.15
CA PRO A 324 -28.75 -21.13 15.24
C PRO A 324 -27.99 -22.43 15.49
N VAL A 325 -26.69 -22.34 15.81
CA VAL A 325 -25.91 -23.49 16.29
C VAL A 325 -26.61 -24.09 17.52
N GLY A 326 -26.71 -25.43 17.55
CA GLY A 326 -27.50 -26.15 18.54
C GLY A 326 -28.92 -26.53 18.10
N SER A 327 -29.42 -25.98 16.99
CA SER A 327 -30.75 -26.33 16.46
C SER A 327 -30.78 -27.78 15.96
N ILE A 328 -31.78 -28.56 16.40
CA ILE A 328 -31.99 -29.95 15.95
C ILE A 328 -33.01 -29.97 14.80
N VAL A 329 -32.65 -30.61 13.69
CA VAL A 329 -33.45 -30.71 12.47
C VAL A 329 -33.45 -32.15 11.96
N ALA A 330 -34.60 -32.61 11.47
CA ALA A 330 -34.76 -33.91 10.83
C ALA A 330 -34.37 -33.85 9.35
N PHE A 331 -33.57 -34.80 8.89
CA PHE A 331 -33.18 -34.95 7.49
C PHE A 331 -33.60 -36.33 6.96
N PRO A 332 -34.35 -36.42 5.85
CA PRO A 332 -34.80 -37.69 5.27
C PRO A 332 -33.73 -38.29 4.32
N VAL A 333 -32.46 -38.23 4.71
CA VAL A 333 -31.30 -38.73 3.96
C VAL A 333 -30.35 -39.47 4.91
N ASP A 334 -29.41 -40.23 4.38
CA ASP A 334 -28.46 -41.09 5.10
C ASP A 334 -27.09 -40.45 5.36
N ALA A 335 -26.94 -39.15 5.09
CA ALA A 335 -25.70 -38.41 5.30
C ALA A 335 -25.94 -36.98 5.85
N PRO A 336 -25.26 -36.54 6.93
CA PRO A 336 -25.42 -35.19 7.48
C PRO A 336 -25.09 -34.10 6.46
N PRO A 337 -25.97 -33.11 6.24
CA PRO A 337 -25.65 -31.99 5.37
C PRO A 337 -24.51 -31.12 5.92
N PRO A 338 -23.80 -30.36 5.07
CA PRO A 338 -22.77 -29.43 5.51
C PRO A 338 -23.28 -28.47 6.60
N GLY A 339 -22.51 -28.29 7.66
CA GLY A 339 -22.90 -27.45 8.79
C GLY A 339 -23.70 -28.15 9.88
N PHE A 340 -23.95 -29.45 9.76
CA PHE A 340 -24.68 -30.28 10.71
C PHE A 340 -23.89 -31.54 11.11
N LEU A 341 -24.18 -32.07 12.30
CA LEU A 341 -23.68 -33.35 12.80
C LEU A 341 -24.85 -34.23 13.20
N GLU A 342 -24.75 -35.54 12.99
CA GLU A 342 -25.75 -36.50 13.48
C GLU A 342 -25.74 -36.58 15.03
N LEU A 343 -26.90 -36.77 15.65
CA LEU A 343 -27.04 -37.03 17.08
C LEU A 343 -26.77 -38.51 17.39
N ASP A 344 -25.49 -38.89 17.36
CA ASP A 344 -25.00 -40.28 17.36
C ASP A 344 -24.17 -40.66 18.61
N ASN A 345 -24.25 -39.88 19.69
CA ASN A 345 -23.47 -40.05 20.91
C ASN A 345 -21.94 -39.93 20.76
N SER A 346 -21.44 -39.50 19.60
CA SER A 346 -20.01 -39.40 19.35
C SER A 346 -19.34 -38.26 20.12
N VAL A 347 -18.04 -38.41 20.37
CA VAL A 347 -17.20 -37.40 20.99
C VAL A 347 -16.59 -36.52 19.90
N LYS A 348 -16.68 -35.19 20.07
CA LYS A 348 -16.17 -34.19 19.13
C LYS A 348 -15.20 -33.24 19.81
N SER A 349 -14.26 -32.70 19.03
CA SER A 349 -13.28 -31.72 19.51
C SER A 349 -13.90 -30.33 19.64
N SER A 350 -13.72 -29.71 20.81
CA SER A 350 -14.10 -28.31 21.06
C SER A 350 -13.31 -27.34 20.20
N ALA A 351 -12.10 -27.70 19.74
CA ALA A 351 -11.33 -26.87 18.81
C ALA A 351 -11.92 -26.90 17.40
N THR A 352 -12.48 -28.03 16.97
CA THR A 352 -13.11 -28.18 15.65
C THR A 352 -14.52 -27.58 15.62
N TYR A 353 -15.26 -27.67 16.72
CA TYR A 353 -16.65 -27.19 16.83
C TYR A 353 -16.84 -26.28 18.07
N PRO A 354 -16.19 -25.10 18.11
CA PRO A 354 -16.18 -24.25 19.29
C PRO A 354 -17.58 -23.75 19.66
N ASP A 355 -18.37 -23.31 18.67
CA ASP A 355 -19.71 -22.78 18.91
C ASP A 355 -20.66 -23.86 19.48
N LEU A 356 -20.61 -25.07 18.92
CA LEU A 356 -21.44 -26.18 19.38
C LEU A 356 -20.99 -26.68 20.75
N SER A 357 -19.68 -26.75 21.00
CA SER A 357 -19.13 -27.10 22.30
C SER A 357 -19.55 -26.09 23.38
N ALA A 358 -19.54 -24.80 23.07
CA ALA A 358 -19.98 -23.76 23.99
C ALA A 358 -21.49 -23.86 24.26
N TYR A 359 -22.29 -24.20 23.24
CA TYR A 359 -23.73 -24.37 23.37
C TYR A 359 -24.13 -25.58 24.25
N LEU A 360 -23.56 -26.77 23.97
CA LEU A 360 -23.90 -28.00 24.71
C LEU A 360 -23.23 -28.06 26.09
N GLY A 361 -22.05 -27.44 26.23
CA GLY A 361 -21.23 -27.55 27.43
C GLY A 361 -20.90 -29.00 27.77
N SER A 362 -21.01 -29.37 29.04
CA SER A 362 -20.79 -30.74 29.54
C SER A 362 -22.08 -31.56 29.71
N LYS A 363 -23.23 -31.08 29.23
CA LYS A 363 -24.56 -31.65 29.56
C LYS A 363 -24.73 -33.12 29.17
N PHE A 364 -24.06 -33.56 28.11
CA PHE A 364 -24.11 -34.95 27.62
C PHE A 364 -22.83 -35.72 27.92
N ASN A 365 -21.84 -35.08 28.55
CA ASN A 365 -20.56 -35.72 28.85
C ASN A 365 -20.75 -36.77 29.96
N LYS A 366 -20.02 -37.88 29.82
CA LYS A 366 -19.95 -38.99 30.79
C LYS A 366 -18.66 -38.93 31.62
N GLY A 367 -17.72 -38.07 31.26
CA GLY A 367 -16.44 -37.88 31.95
C GLY A 367 -15.27 -38.64 31.30
N ASP A 368 -15.51 -39.33 30.19
CA ASP A 368 -14.54 -40.14 29.44
C ASP A 368 -14.10 -39.50 28.12
N GLU A 369 -14.55 -38.27 27.81
CA GLU A 369 -14.35 -37.61 26.51
C GLU A 369 -12.89 -37.18 26.24
N GLY A 370 -12.08 -37.02 27.28
CA GLY A 370 -10.76 -36.40 27.21
C GLY A 370 -10.82 -34.86 27.21
N VAL A 371 -9.75 -34.22 27.67
CA VAL A 371 -9.67 -32.75 27.80
C VAL A 371 -9.78 -32.09 26.43
N GLY A 372 -10.66 -31.09 26.31
CA GLY A 372 -10.89 -30.35 25.06
C GLY A 372 -11.90 -31.00 24.10
N ASN A 373 -12.65 -32.00 24.55
CA ASN A 373 -13.72 -32.64 23.80
C ASN A 373 -15.08 -32.55 24.52
N PHE A 374 -16.15 -32.74 23.75
CA PHE A 374 -17.53 -32.79 24.25
C PHE A 374 -18.32 -33.89 23.54
N ARG A 375 -19.41 -34.36 24.15
CA ARG A 375 -20.24 -35.45 23.63
C ARG A 375 -21.54 -34.92 23.02
N LEU A 376 -21.93 -35.50 21.88
CA LEU A 376 -23.24 -35.26 21.26
C LEU A 376 -24.35 -36.07 21.96
N PRO A 377 -25.62 -35.61 21.92
CA PRO A 377 -26.76 -36.43 22.30
C PRO A 377 -26.89 -37.71 21.44
N GLU A 378 -27.59 -38.72 21.96
CA GLU A 378 -28.03 -39.92 21.22
C GLU A 378 -29.52 -39.78 20.89
N ALA A 379 -29.89 -39.82 19.60
CA ALA A 379 -31.29 -39.75 19.18
C ALA A 379 -31.69 -40.84 18.18
N ARG A 380 -30.79 -41.77 17.83
CA ARG A 380 -31.10 -42.83 16.86
C ARG A 380 -32.07 -43.83 17.47
N GLY A 381 -33.20 -44.03 16.80
CA GLY A 381 -34.28 -44.91 17.25
C GLY A 381 -35.22 -44.28 18.29
N GLU A 382 -35.03 -43.01 18.63
CA GLU A 382 -35.78 -42.32 19.69
C GLU A 382 -36.80 -41.32 19.13
N PHE A 383 -37.87 -41.07 19.90
CA PHE A 383 -38.79 -39.96 19.66
C PHE A 383 -38.42 -38.75 20.54
N LEU A 384 -38.42 -37.56 19.96
CA LEU A 384 -38.24 -36.32 20.72
C LEU A 384 -39.55 -35.94 21.42
N ARG A 385 -39.46 -35.60 22.72
CA ARG A 385 -40.55 -35.04 23.51
C ARG A 385 -40.20 -33.64 24.02
N GLY A 386 -41.22 -32.79 24.20
CA GLY A 386 -41.04 -31.49 24.84
C GLY A 386 -40.66 -31.64 26.31
N TRP A 387 -39.76 -30.80 26.81
CA TRP A 387 -39.46 -30.73 28.24
C TRP A 387 -40.62 -30.05 28.97
N ASP A 388 -41.08 -30.65 30.07
CA ASP A 388 -42.21 -30.14 30.85
C ASP A 388 -41.98 -28.73 31.39
N HIS A 389 -40.73 -28.39 31.72
CA HIS A 389 -40.29 -27.06 32.16
C HIS A 389 -41.25 -26.38 33.17
N GLY A 390 -41.77 -27.17 34.13
CA GLY A 390 -42.63 -26.69 35.21
C GLY A 390 -44.13 -26.64 34.88
N ARG A 391 -44.56 -27.18 33.72
CA ARG A 391 -45.98 -27.27 33.35
C ARG A 391 -46.75 -28.30 34.19
N GLY A 392 -46.07 -29.28 34.79
CA GLY A 392 -46.65 -30.25 35.71
C GLY A 392 -47.29 -31.47 35.04
N VAL A 393 -47.10 -31.68 33.74
CA VAL A 393 -47.63 -32.82 32.98
C VAL A 393 -46.63 -33.99 32.95
N ASP A 394 -45.34 -33.69 32.84
CA ASP A 394 -44.23 -34.66 32.93
C ASP A 394 -43.13 -34.16 33.89
N ALA A 395 -43.55 -33.81 35.12
CA ALA A 395 -42.72 -33.10 36.11
C ALA A 395 -41.48 -33.87 36.62
N GLY A 396 -41.39 -35.17 36.33
CA GLY A 396 -40.29 -36.03 36.77
C GLY A 396 -39.09 -36.09 35.82
N ARG A 397 -39.13 -35.40 34.66
CA ARG A 397 -38.16 -35.61 33.58
C ARG A 397 -37.47 -34.32 33.14
N GLY A 398 -36.13 -34.37 33.14
CA GLY A 398 -35.27 -33.26 32.75
C GLY A 398 -35.01 -33.18 31.24
N LEU A 399 -34.48 -32.05 30.78
CA LEU A 399 -34.02 -31.87 29.40
C LEU A 399 -32.92 -32.88 29.07
N GLY A 400 -33.05 -33.59 27.93
CA GLY A 400 -32.09 -34.62 27.51
C GLY A 400 -32.23 -35.98 28.21
N SER A 401 -33.24 -36.16 29.07
CA SER A 401 -33.48 -37.44 29.74
C SER A 401 -34.12 -38.49 28.83
N TRP A 402 -33.65 -39.73 28.91
CA TRP A 402 -34.25 -40.88 28.22
C TRP A 402 -35.46 -41.43 29.00
N GLN A 403 -36.40 -42.06 28.30
CA GLN A 403 -37.56 -42.75 28.89
C GLN A 403 -37.85 -44.03 28.11
N ALA A 404 -38.12 -45.12 28.81
CA ALA A 404 -38.63 -46.35 28.21
C ALA A 404 -40.06 -46.17 27.65
N ASP A 405 -40.47 -47.09 26.78
CA ASP A 405 -41.86 -47.23 26.38
C ASP A 405 -42.76 -47.56 27.59
N ASP A 406 -44.01 -47.09 27.55
CA ASP A 406 -44.99 -47.34 28.60
C ASP A 406 -46.40 -47.43 28.00
N ASN A 407 -47.16 -48.44 28.45
CA ASN A 407 -48.57 -48.63 28.10
C ASN A 407 -49.40 -48.42 29.37
N LYS A 408 -50.36 -47.49 29.32
CA LYS A 408 -51.20 -47.21 30.49
C LYS A 408 -51.92 -48.46 30.95
N ALA A 409 -51.79 -48.77 32.25
CA ALA A 409 -52.48 -49.90 32.87
C ALA A 409 -53.99 -49.80 32.62
N HIS A 410 -54.57 -50.86 32.08
CA HIS A 410 -56.00 -50.97 31.82
C HIS A 410 -56.46 -52.44 31.95
N ALA A 411 -57.75 -52.65 32.19
CA ALA A 411 -58.36 -53.96 32.34
C ALA A 411 -59.56 -54.11 31.38
N HIS A 412 -59.80 -55.33 30.91
CA HIS A 412 -60.95 -55.67 30.07
C HIS A 412 -61.90 -56.59 30.85
N THR A 413 -63.20 -56.27 30.87
CA THR A 413 -64.25 -57.09 31.51
C THR A 413 -65.17 -57.70 30.45
N VAL A 414 -65.40 -59.01 30.50
CA VAL A 414 -66.35 -59.70 29.62
C VAL A 414 -67.72 -59.76 30.29
N THR A 415 -68.71 -59.05 29.75
CA THR A 415 -70.05 -58.91 30.35
C THR A 415 -71.08 -59.77 29.61
N ARG A 416 -71.06 -61.10 29.78
CA ARG A 416 -72.21 -62.04 29.65
C ARG A 416 -71.72 -63.51 29.67
N MET A 417 -71.95 -64.20 30.78
CA MET A 417 -72.11 -65.66 30.78
C MET A 417 -73.57 -65.94 31.17
N GLN A 418 -74.42 -66.28 30.20
CA GLN A 418 -75.77 -66.80 30.48
C GLN A 418 -75.66 -68.28 30.83
N ALA A 419 -75.87 -68.62 32.11
CA ALA A 419 -75.99 -69.99 32.57
C ALA A 419 -77.46 -70.45 32.48
N PHE A 420 -77.75 -71.52 31.75
CA PHE A 420 -78.98 -72.28 31.92
C PHE A 420 -78.69 -73.48 32.81
N ALA A 421 -79.25 -73.49 34.02
CA ALA A 421 -79.21 -74.62 34.93
C ALA A 421 -80.26 -75.65 34.51
N ASN A 422 -79.90 -76.94 34.46
CA ASN A 422 -80.82 -77.97 34.93
C ASN A 422 -80.10 -79.16 35.57
N ALA A 423 -80.77 -79.67 36.59
CA ALA A 423 -80.36 -80.60 37.63
C ALA A 423 -80.00 -81.99 37.11
N THR A 424 -78.89 -82.54 37.59
CA THR A 424 -78.85 -83.65 38.57
C THR A 424 -77.40 -84.08 38.75
N GLY A 425 -76.86 -83.96 39.97
CA GLY A 425 -75.60 -84.57 40.38
C GLY A 425 -74.32 -83.83 40.00
N SER A 426 -73.66 -83.29 41.03
CA SER A 426 -72.21 -83.07 41.15
C SER A 426 -71.48 -82.20 40.10
N ASN A 427 -71.17 -80.97 40.52
CA ASN A 427 -70.19 -79.99 40.00
C ASN A 427 -70.58 -79.12 38.78
N PRO A 428 -70.57 -77.78 38.89
CA PRO A 428 -70.89 -76.89 37.78
C PRO A 428 -69.68 -76.79 36.85
N SER A 429 -69.74 -77.46 35.69
CA SER A 429 -68.79 -77.23 34.59
C SER A 429 -69.55 -76.59 33.44
N ALA A 430 -69.16 -75.35 33.09
CA ALA A 430 -69.67 -74.69 31.89
C ALA A 430 -69.15 -75.45 30.66
N VAL A 431 -70.06 -76.06 29.91
CA VAL A 431 -69.74 -76.80 28.69
C VAL A 431 -69.86 -75.83 27.50
N VAL A 432 -68.75 -75.55 26.82
CA VAL A 432 -68.76 -74.95 25.48
C VAL A 432 -68.73 -76.11 24.48
N VAL A 433 -69.77 -76.24 23.66
CA VAL A 433 -69.82 -77.22 22.57
C VAL A 433 -69.48 -76.47 21.28
N ASP A 434 -68.36 -76.78 20.66
CA ASP A 434 -68.15 -76.51 19.24
C ASP A 434 -68.06 -77.84 18.48
N ASN A 435 -68.87 -77.94 17.44
CA ASN A 435 -69.07 -79.01 16.47
C ASN A 435 -68.42 -80.39 16.75
N GLY A 436 -68.92 -81.09 17.78
CA GLY A 436 -68.88 -82.55 17.85
C GLY A 436 -67.67 -83.21 18.53
N ASN A 437 -66.79 -82.47 19.24
CA ASN A 437 -65.80 -83.10 20.10
C ASN A 437 -65.78 -82.46 21.50
N THR A 438 -66.05 -83.26 22.53
CA THR A 438 -66.14 -82.82 23.93
C THR A 438 -64.75 -82.62 24.51
N ALA A 439 -64.35 -81.37 24.79
CA ALA A 439 -63.15 -81.08 25.59
C ALA A 439 -63.57 -80.38 26.89
N VAL A 440 -63.37 -81.08 28.01
CA VAL A 440 -63.58 -80.55 29.37
C VAL A 440 -62.33 -79.76 29.77
N MET A 441 -62.46 -78.45 30.00
CA MET A 441 -61.36 -77.62 30.52
C MET A 441 -61.72 -77.14 31.93
N THR A 442 -61.01 -77.66 32.94
CA THR A 442 -61.27 -77.43 34.38
C THR A 442 -60.50 -76.25 34.98
N ASN A 443 -59.99 -75.30 34.18
CA ASN A 443 -59.30 -74.14 34.74
C ASN A 443 -59.34 -72.94 33.79
N PHE A 444 -60.37 -72.09 33.88
CA PHE A 444 -60.34 -70.80 33.18
C PHE A 444 -59.59 -69.76 34.02
N ALA A 445 -58.30 -69.99 34.20
CA ALA A 445 -57.38 -68.89 34.46
C ALA A 445 -57.19 -68.18 33.12
N ALA A 446 -58.03 -67.19 32.81
CA ALA A 446 -57.70 -66.22 31.78
C ALA A 446 -56.55 -65.34 32.30
N GLY A 447 -55.36 -65.92 32.38
CA GLY A 447 -54.13 -65.15 32.36
C GLY A 447 -54.12 -64.45 31.01
N PHE A 448 -54.38 -63.15 31.00
CA PHE A 448 -54.02 -62.34 29.86
C PHE A 448 -52.49 -62.39 29.77
N ASN A 449 -51.96 -63.14 28.79
CA ASN A 449 -50.55 -63.06 28.44
C ASN A 449 -50.19 -61.59 28.16
N SER A 450 -48.94 -61.20 28.39
CA SER A 450 -48.43 -59.87 28.01
C SER A 450 -48.98 -59.45 26.64
N SER A 451 -49.93 -58.53 26.64
CA SER A 451 -50.42 -57.87 25.44
C SER A 451 -49.56 -56.64 25.21
N GLY A 452 -48.79 -56.69 24.14
CA GLY A 452 -47.82 -55.67 23.75
C GLY A 452 -47.04 -56.19 22.54
N GLY A 453 -46.98 -55.37 21.50
CA GLY A 453 -46.38 -55.68 20.21
C GLY A 453 -46.50 -54.47 19.27
N PRO A 454 -46.36 -54.64 17.94
CA PRO A 454 -46.47 -53.59 16.92
C PRO A 454 -47.73 -52.71 16.94
N GLU A 455 -48.69 -52.97 17.84
CA GLU A 455 -49.96 -52.27 18.01
C GLU A 455 -49.82 -50.94 18.77
N ALA A 456 -48.84 -50.81 19.68
CA ALA A 456 -48.61 -49.59 20.47
C ALA A 456 -47.57 -48.62 19.86
N ARG A 457 -46.92 -48.98 18.75
CA ARG A 457 -45.92 -48.12 18.11
C ARG A 457 -46.58 -47.11 17.14
N PRO A 458 -46.26 -45.81 17.23
CA PRO A 458 -46.68 -44.85 16.21
C PRO A 458 -46.10 -45.23 14.84
N ARG A 459 -46.93 -45.21 13.79
CA ARG A 459 -46.41 -45.24 12.41
C ARG A 459 -45.57 -43.98 12.18
N ASN A 460 -44.30 -44.15 11.86
CA ASN A 460 -43.36 -43.05 11.62
C ASN A 460 -42.51 -43.31 10.37
N ILE A 461 -41.91 -42.23 9.84
CA ILE A 461 -40.88 -42.28 8.81
C ILE A 461 -39.53 -42.05 9.52
N ALA A 462 -38.56 -42.94 9.28
CA ALA A 462 -37.22 -42.77 9.83
C ALA A 462 -36.54 -41.54 9.21
N VAL A 463 -36.00 -40.69 10.08
CA VAL A 463 -35.22 -39.50 9.70
C VAL A 463 -33.94 -39.48 10.52
N MET A 464 -32.90 -38.89 9.97
CA MET A 464 -31.67 -38.64 10.69
C MET A 464 -31.81 -37.32 11.46
N TRP A 465 -31.69 -37.38 12.78
CA TRP A 465 -31.68 -36.19 13.62
C TRP A 465 -30.28 -35.58 13.62
N CYS A 466 -30.17 -34.35 13.12
CA CYS A 466 -28.90 -33.63 13.10
C CYS A 466 -28.98 -32.33 13.89
N ILE A 467 -27.86 -31.94 14.49
CA ILE A 467 -27.70 -30.68 15.20
C ILE A 467 -26.83 -29.72 14.38
N LYS A 468 -27.25 -28.46 14.29
CA LYS A 468 -26.47 -27.41 13.63
C LYS A 468 -25.17 -27.21 14.39
N ALA A 469 -24.03 -27.36 13.71
CA ALA A 469 -22.72 -27.35 14.35
C ALA A 469 -21.91 -26.06 14.09
N TRP A 470 -22.08 -25.39 12.93
CA TRP A 470 -21.40 -24.11 12.62
C TRP A 470 -22.14 -23.31 11.54
N ASN A 471 -22.14 -21.97 11.60
CA ASN A 471 -22.87 -21.11 10.64
C ASN A 471 -22.07 -20.71 9.40
N ALA A 472 -20.73 -20.74 9.46
CA ALA A 472 -19.83 -20.51 8.35
C ALA A 472 -18.63 -21.47 8.47
N PRO A 473 -17.98 -21.93 7.38
CA PRO A 473 -16.80 -22.77 7.49
C PRO A 473 -15.75 -22.04 8.32
N VAL A 474 -15.53 -22.51 9.55
CA VAL A 474 -14.58 -21.90 10.47
C VAL A 474 -13.20 -22.43 10.11
N ASN A 475 -12.57 -21.82 9.12
CA ASN A 475 -11.12 -21.87 8.94
C ASN A 475 -10.60 -20.42 8.87
N GLN A 476 -10.70 -19.70 9.99
CA GLN A 476 -9.84 -18.54 10.22
C GLN A 476 -8.55 -19.05 10.87
N GLY A 477 -7.47 -19.02 10.10
CA GLY A 477 -6.13 -19.35 10.56
C GLY A 477 -5.59 -20.64 9.93
N THR A 478 -4.86 -20.46 8.82
CA THR A 478 -4.16 -21.51 8.05
C THR A 478 -5.08 -22.30 7.11
N ILE A 479 -4.92 -22.09 5.80
CA ILE A 479 -5.38 -23.07 4.81
C ILE A 479 -4.58 -24.34 5.11
N ASP A 480 -5.22 -25.32 5.73
CA ASP A 480 -4.63 -26.64 5.88
C ASP A 480 -4.55 -27.26 4.48
N VAL A 481 -3.38 -27.11 3.85
CA VAL A 481 -3.10 -27.67 2.52
C VAL A 481 -3.23 -29.19 2.54
N ALA A 482 -3.07 -29.85 3.70
CA ALA A 482 -3.31 -31.28 3.83
C ALA A 482 -4.80 -31.62 3.90
N ALA A 483 -5.64 -30.77 4.50
CA ALA A 483 -7.10 -30.91 4.42
C ALA A 483 -7.64 -30.56 3.03
N LEU A 484 -7.10 -29.53 2.36
CA LEU A 484 -7.40 -29.21 0.97
C LEU A 484 -6.91 -30.33 0.04
N ALA A 485 -5.75 -30.92 0.29
CA ALA A 485 -5.27 -32.08 -0.46
C ALA A 485 -6.14 -33.32 -0.20
N LYS A 486 -6.60 -33.55 1.04
CA LYS A 486 -7.57 -34.60 1.37
C LYS A 486 -8.95 -34.35 0.75
N GLU A 487 -9.38 -33.10 0.65
CA GLU A 487 -10.63 -32.71 0.02
C GLU A 487 -10.53 -32.79 -1.50
N VAL A 488 -9.39 -32.43 -2.09
CA VAL A 488 -9.06 -32.69 -3.50
C VAL A 488 -8.97 -34.19 -3.76
N GLU A 489 -8.41 -35.00 -2.85
CA GLU A 489 -8.46 -36.48 -2.89
C GLU A 489 -9.89 -37.02 -2.78
N ARG A 490 -10.72 -36.46 -1.90
CA ARG A 490 -12.15 -36.79 -1.80
C ARG A 490 -12.91 -36.40 -3.07
N LEU A 491 -12.48 -35.33 -3.74
CA LEU A 491 -13.01 -34.85 -5.02
C LEU A 491 -12.41 -35.58 -6.23
N LYS A 492 -11.39 -36.44 -6.07
CA LYS A 492 -10.82 -37.29 -7.15
C LYS A 492 -11.74 -38.47 -7.52
N SER A 493 -13.03 -38.21 -7.75
CA SER A 493 -14.08 -39.19 -8.06
C SER A 493 -14.59 -39.95 -6.83
N ALA A 494 -15.91 -39.87 -6.59
CA ALA A 494 -16.62 -40.68 -5.59
C ALA A 494 -16.58 -42.20 -5.88
N VAL A 495 -15.99 -42.60 -7.01
CA VAL A 495 -15.87 -43.99 -7.46
C VAL A 495 -14.38 -44.34 -7.51
N PRO A 496 -13.88 -45.28 -6.67
CA PRO A 496 -12.46 -45.65 -6.65
C PRO A 496 -12.04 -46.37 -7.92
N VAL A 497 -10.76 -46.22 -8.32
CA VAL A 497 -10.15 -47.00 -9.41
C VAL A 497 -10.29 -48.49 -9.11
N GLY A 498 -10.72 -49.28 -10.09
CA GLY A 498 -11.05 -50.69 -9.92
C GLY A 498 -12.52 -50.98 -9.59
N ALA A 499 -13.33 -49.98 -9.25
CA ALA A 499 -14.77 -50.16 -9.05
C ALA A 499 -15.47 -50.49 -10.37
N VAL A 500 -16.39 -51.46 -10.32
CA VAL A 500 -17.19 -51.91 -11.47
C VAL A 500 -18.60 -51.35 -11.37
N LEU A 501 -19.05 -50.68 -12.44
CA LEU A 501 -20.36 -50.02 -12.53
C LEU A 501 -21.10 -50.49 -13.78
N ALA A 502 -22.43 -50.57 -13.66
CA ALA A 502 -23.31 -50.87 -14.76
C ALA A 502 -23.69 -49.59 -15.52
N PHE A 503 -23.47 -49.59 -16.84
CA PHE A 503 -23.91 -48.54 -17.75
C PHE A 503 -25.06 -49.07 -18.62
N PRO A 504 -26.22 -48.41 -18.65
CA PRO A 504 -27.39 -48.88 -19.40
C PRO A 504 -27.30 -48.62 -20.92
N THR A 505 -26.23 -47.97 -21.39
CA THR A 505 -25.99 -47.66 -22.81
C THR A 505 -24.64 -48.24 -23.26
N GLY A 506 -24.47 -48.49 -24.57
CA GLY A 506 -23.21 -48.97 -25.15
C GLY A 506 -22.12 -47.91 -25.30
N ILE A 507 -22.09 -46.89 -24.44
CA ILE A 507 -21.09 -45.81 -24.47
C ILE A 507 -20.27 -45.85 -23.19
N VAL A 508 -18.95 -46.03 -23.33
CA VAL A 508 -18.02 -46.01 -22.19
C VAL A 508 -17.79 -44.56 -21.75
N ALA A 509 -18.11 -44.25 -20.50
CA ALA A 509 -17.92 -42.92 -19.95
C ALA A 509 -16.42 -42.59 -19.77
N PRO A 510 -16.00 -41.32 -19.88
CA PRO A 510 -14.62 -40.92 -19.63
C PRO A 510 -14.11 -41.36 -18.25
N GLY A 511 -12.89 -41.90 -18.19
CA GLY A 511 -12.31 -42.43 -16.94
C GLY A 511 -12.66 -43.89 -16.63
N TYR A 512 -13.41 -44.55 -17.52
CA TYR A 512 -13.78 -45.96 -17.42
C TYR A 512 -13.31 -46.74 -18.65
N LEU A 513 -13.18 -48.07 -18.48
CA LEU A 513 -12.95 -49.03 -19.56
C LEU A 513 -14.04 -50.11 -19.49
N GLU A 514 -14.47 -50.63 -20.64
CA GLU A 514 -15.37 -51.79 -20.69
C GLU A 514 -14.65 -53.04 -20.16
N LEU A 515 -15.36 -53.90 -19.44
CA LEU A 515 -14.86 -55.21 -19.01
C LEU A 515 -15.01 -56.25 -20.15
N ASP A 516 -14.17 -56.10 -21.17
CA ASP A 516 -14.21 -56.82 -22.44
C ASP A 516 -13.05 -57.82 -22.64
N GLY A 517 -12.27 -58.11 -21.60
CA GLY A 517 -11.13 -59.03 -21.69
C GLY A 517 -9.89 -58.49 -22.42
N SER A 518 -9.91 -57.22 -22.84
CA SER A 518 -8.81 -56.61 -23.61
C SER A 518 -7.51 -56.47 -22.81
N VAL A 519 -6.40 -56.39 -23.53
CA VAL A 519 -5.06 -56.16 -22.97
C VAL A 519 -4.79 -54.66 -22.99
N GLN A 520 -4.36 -54.11 -21.86
CA GLN A 520 -4.15 -52.68 -21.63
C GLN A 520 -2.72 -52.41 -21.18
N SER A 521 -2.21 -51.22 -21.50
CA SER A 521 -0.85 -50.80 -21.14
C SER A 521 -0.78 -50.30 -19.70
N ILE A 522 0.21 -50.80 -18.95
CA ILE A 522 0.51 -50.33 -17.58
C ILE A 522 0.92 -48.86 -17.61
N ALA A 523 1.59 -48.39 -18.66
CA ALA A 523 1.99 -46.99 -18.78
C ALA A 523 0.79 -46.05 -19.00
N THR A 524 -0.27 -46.53 -19.63
CA THR A 524 -1.49 -45.75 -19.88
C THR A 524 -2.43 -45.76 -18.68
N TYR A 525 -2.53 -46.89 -17.97
CA TYR A 525 -3.43 -47.06 -16.82
C TYR A 525 -2.70 -47.66 -15.60
N PRO A 526 -1.74 -46.93 -15.00
CA PRO A 526 -0.87 -47.46 -13.95
C PRO A 526 -1.65 -47.81 -12.67
N ASP A 527 -2.64 -46.99 -12.29
CA ASP A 527 -3.44 -47.20 -11.08
C ASP A 527 -4.34 -48.44 -11.20
N LEU A 528 -4.95 -48.64 -12.37
CA LEU A 528 -5.78 -49.81 -12.64
C LEU A 528 -4.93 -51.09 -12.73
N ALA A 529 -3.75 -51.00 -13.35
CA ALA A 529 -2.80 -52.11 -13.41
C ALA A 529 -2.33 -52.55 -12.02
N ALA A 530 -2.01 -51.59 -11.15
CA ALA A 530 -1.63 -51.85 -9.77
C ALA A 530 -2.78 -52.50 -8.97
N PHE A 531 -4.02 -52.07 -9.23
CA PHE A 531 -5.20 -52.62 -8.56
C PHE A 531 -5.52 -54.06 -8.98
N LEU A 532 -5.54 -54.35 -10.28
CA LEU A 532 -5.90 -55.69 -10.78
C LEU A 532 -4.73 -56.69 -10.67
N GLY A 533 -3.49 -56.19 -10.67
CA GLY A 533 -2.28 -57.02 -10.68
C GLY A 533 -2.27 -58.00 -11.85
N THR A 534 -1.93 -59.26 -11.58
CA THR A 534 -1.90 -60.34 -12.58
C THR A 534 -3.15 -61.24 -12.54
N THR A 535 -4.18 -60.85 -11.78
CA THR A 535 -5.34 -61.71 -11.45
C THR A 535 -6.08 -62.26 -12.67
N TYR A 536 -6.13 -61.48 -13.76
CA TYR A 536 -6.84 -61.83 -14.99
C TYR A 536 -5.90 -62.15 -16.16
N ASN A 537 -4.59 -62.13 -15.93
CA ASN A 537 -3.60 -62.40 -16.97
C ASN A 537 -3.59 -63.90 -17.31
N LYS A 538 -3.43 -64.20 -18.60
CA LYS A 538 -3.30 -65.54 -19.17
C LYS A 538 -1.86 -65.90 -19.50
N GLY A 539 -0.93 -64.95 -19.39
CA GLY A 539 0.50 -65.12 -19.65
C GLY A 539 0.93 -64.76 -21.08
N ASP A 540 0.00 -64.26 -21.89
CA ASP A 540 0.20 -63.89 -23.31
C ASP A 540 0.12 -62.37 -23.55
N GLU A 541 0.03 -61.55 -22.49
CA GLU A 541 -0.22 -60.10 -22.58
C GLU A 541 0.95 -59.27 -23.15
N GLY A 542 2.18 -59.79 -23.09
CA GLY A 542 3.40 -59.05 -23.38
C GLY A 542 3.87 -58.16 -22.21
N ALA A 543 5.18 -57.93 -22.12
CA ALA A 543 5.77 -57.17 -21.02
C ALA A 543 5.28 -55.71 -21.00
N GLY A 544 4.88 -55.23 -19.82
CA GLY A 544 4.34 -53.86 -19.66
C GLY A 544 2.83 -53.73 -19.85
N ASN A 545 2.11 -54.85 -20.00
CA ASN A 545 0.65 -54.89 -20.16
C ASN A 545 -0.03 -55.74 -19.08
N PHE A 546 -1.34 -55.53 -18.91
CA PHE A 546 -2.23 -56.32 -18.05
C PHE A 546 -3.57 -56.56 -18.76
N ARG A 547 -4.33 -57.57 -18.33
CA ARG A 547 -5.62 -57.92 -18.94
C ARG A 547 -6.80 -57.48 -18.08
N LEU A 548 -7.83 -56.94 -18.73
CA LEU A 548 -9.12 -56.65 -18.08
C LEU A 548 -9.94 -57.94 -17.87
N PRO A 549 -10.84 -57.97 -16.87
CA PRO A 549 -11.88 -59.00 -16.79
C PRO A 549 -12.76 -59.03 -18.05
N GLU A 550 -13.25 -60.23 -18.42
CA GLU A 550 -14.28 -60.41 -19.45
C GLU A 550 -15.63 -60.65 -18.77
N SER A 551 -16.60 -59.76 -19.02
CA SER A 551 -17.92 -59.78 -18.38
C SER A 551 -19.08 -59.77 -19.37
N ARG A 552 -18.80 -59.70 -20.67
CA ARG A 552 -19.85 -59.64 -21.69
C ARG A 552 -20.62 -60.96 -21.70
N GLY A 553 -21.95 -60.86 -21.53
CA GLY A 553 -22.83 -62.03 -21.42
C GLY A 553 -22.87 -62.67 -20.03
N GLU A 554 -22.16 -62.12 -19.04
CA GLU A 554 -22.00 -62.70 -17.70
C GLU A 554 -22.69 -61.85 -16.61
N PHE A 555 -23.02 -62.48 -15.47
CA PHE A 555 -23.49 -61.80 -14.26
C PHE A 555 -22.38 -61.72 -13.21
N LEU A 556 -22.22 -60.55 -12.59
CA LEU A 556 -21.34 -60.40 -11.44
C LEU A 556 -21.99 -61.06 -10.21
N ARG A 557 -21.22 -61.93 -9.55
CA ARG A 557 -21.60 -62.57 -8.28
C ARG A 557 -20.70 -62.06 -7.15
N GLY A 558 -21.26 -61.95 -5.94
CA GLY A 558 -20.47 -61.62 -4.75
C GLY A 558 -19.48 -62.73 -4.41
N TRP A 559 -18.31 -62.36 -3.90
CA TRP A 559 -17.34 -63.31 -3.36
C TRP A 559 -17.80 -63.79 -1.98
N ASP A 560 -17.74 -65.09 -1.73
CA ASP A 560 -18.22 -65.71 -0.48
C ASP A 560 -17.50 -65.19 0.77
N HIS A 561 -16.22 -64.83 0.62
CA HIS A 561 -15.37 -64.23 1.67
C HIS A 561 -15.54 -64.86 3.06
N GLY A 562 -15.61 -66.19 3.13
CA GLY A 562 -15.68 -66.94 4.39
C GLY A 562 -17.09 -67.16 4.95
N ARG A 563 -18.15 -66.77 4.22
CA ARG A 563 -19.55 -67.03 4.60
C ARG A 563 -19.93 -68.52 4.49
N GLY A 564 -19.18 -69.31 3.72
CA GLY A 564 -19.34 -70.76 3.61
C GLY A 564 -20.44 -71.22 2.65
N VAL A 565 -21.04 -70.30 1.89
CA VAL A 565 -22.14 -70.59 0.94
C VAL A 565 -21.58 -70.89 -0.46
N ASP A 566 -20.46 -70.26 -0.82
CA ASP A 566 -19.69 -70.53 -2.04
C ASP A 566 -18.18 -70.65 -1.75
N SER A 567 -17.83 -71.60 -0.88
CA SER A 567 -16.47 -71.78 -0.34
C SER A 567 -15.46 -72.37 -1.34
N GLY A 568 -15.91 -72.89 -2.48
CA GLY A 568 -15.05 -73.51 -3.50
C GLY A 568 -14.48 -72.55 -4.54
N ARG A 569 -14.78 -71.24 -4.44
CA ARG A 569 -14.48 -70.27 -5.51
C ARG A 569 -13.82 -68.99 -4.98
N GLY A 570 -12.67 -68.64 -5.56
CA GLY A 570 -11.89 -67.44 -5.24
C GLY A 570 -12.34 -66.20 -6.03
N LEU A 571 -11.81 -65.02 -5.66
CA LEU A 571 -12.00 -63.77 -6.38
C LEU A 571 -11.56 -63.92 -7.86
N GLY A 572 -12.34 -63.37 -8.80
CA GLY A 572 -12.03 -63.44 -10.24
C GLY A 572 -12.24 -64.82 -10.89
N SER A 573 -12.66 -65.84 -10.14
CA SER A 573 -12.90 -67.18 -10.69
C SER A 573 -14.15 -67.22 -11.57
N PHE A 574 -14.08 -67.95 -12.68
CA PHE A 574 -15.24 -68.26 -13.50
C PHE A 574 -16.07 -69.38 -12.86
N GLN A 575 -17.40 -69.26 -12.92
CA GLN A 575 -18.32 -70.33 -12.55
C GLN A 575 -19.12 -70.74 -13.78
N LYS A 576 -19.03 -72.02 -14.15
CA LYS A 576 -19.93 -72.60 -15.14
C LYS A 576 -21.35 -72.69 -14.58
N ALA A 577 -22.36 -72.50 -15.42
CA ALA A 577 -23.74 -72.79 -15.05
C ALA A 577 -23.85 -74.22 -14.49
N THR A 578 -24.55 -74.38 -13.36
CA THR A 578 -24.81 -75.71 -12.78
C THR A 578 -26.21 -76.14 -13.21
N LEU A 579 -26.28 -77.16 -14.06
CA LEU A 579 -27.52 -77.87 -14.32
C LEU A 579 -27.66 -78.93 -13.21
N LEU A 580 -28.55 -78.71 -12.23
CA LEU A 580 -29.03 -79.82 -11.40
C LEU A 580 -29.98 -80.62 -12.28
N ALA A 581 -29.60 -81.85 -12.63
CA ALA A 581 -30.58 -82.83 -13.06
C ALA A 581 -31.64 -82.88 -11.95
N THR A 582 -32.90 -82.58 -12.28
CA THR A 582 -34.01 -82.85 -11.37
C THR A 582 -34.04 -84.37 -11.20
N ASP A 583 -33.63 -84.84 -10.04
CA ASP A 583 -33.64 -86.27 -9.72
C ASP A 583 -35.05 -86.83 -9.90
N ALA A 584 -35.14 -87.92 -10.64
CA ALA A 584 -36.25 -88.84 -10.57
C ALA A 584 -36.13 -89.58 -9.22
N ILE A 585 -36.81 -89.05 -8.22
CA ILE A 585 -37.14 -89.61 -6.89
C ILE A 585 -36.60 -91.04 -6.65
N THR A 586 -35.63 -91.16 -5.74
CA THR A 586 -35.20 -92.42 -5.07
C THR A 586 -36.23 -92.85 -3.97
N PRO A 587 -36.16 -94.05 -3.36
CA PRO A 587 -36.93 -95.23 -3.76
C PRO A 587 -38.19 -95.55 -2.93
N ASP A 588 -38.74 -94.67 -2.08
CA ASP A 588 -39.75 -95.13 -1.09
C ASP A 588 -40.99 -94.25 -0.81
N ILE A 589 -41.31 -93.23 -1.62
CA ILE A 589 -42.61 -92.55 -1.48
C ILE A 589 -43.28 -92.40 -2.85
N LYS A 590 -44.35 -93.17 -3.04
CA LYS A 590 -45.24 -93.14 -4.20
C LYS A 590 -45.99 -91.80 -4.27
N ALA A 591 -45.43 -90.83 -4.99
CA ALA A 591 -46.21 -89.74 -5.56
C ALA A 591 -46.70 -90.15 -6.96
N LEU A 592 -47.90 -90.75 -6.95
CA LEU A 592 -48.93 -90.71 -8.00
C LEU A 592 -48.44 -90.43 -9.44
N GLN A 593 -48.11 -91.51 -10.16
CA GLN A 593 -48.32 -91.58 -11.60
C GLN A 593 -49.81 -91.41 -11.87
N ASP A 594 -50.26 -90.19 -12.17
CA ASP A 594 -51.46 -90.03 -12.98
C ASP A 594 -51.06 -90.19 -14.44
N THR A 595 -51.43 -91.33 -15.00
CA THR A 595 -51.27 -91.77 -16.38
C THR A 595 -52.09 -90.98 -17.41
N THR A 596 -52.54 -89.75 -17.12
CA THR A 596 -53.32 -88.94 -18.08
C THR A 596 -52.80 -87.56 -18.46
N VAL A 597 -51.53 -87.23 -18.22
CA VAL A 597 -50.93 -86.04 -18.85
C VAL A 597 -49.56 -86.35 -19.45
N ALA A 598 -49.60 -86.98 -20.63
CA ALA A 598 -48.50 -86.88 -21.57
C ALA A 598 -48.31 -85.40 -21.92
N PHE A 599 -47.12 -84.85 -21.66
CA PHE A 599 -46.71 -83.53 -22.15
C PHE A 599 -46.53 -83.61 -23.68
N LYS A 600 -47.65 -83.62 -24.41
CA LYS A 600 -47.72 -83.59 -25.86
C LYS A 600 -47.42 -82.16 -26.34
N LEU A 601 -46.23 -81.95 -26.89
CA LEU A 601 -45.95 -80.80 -27.75
C LEU A 601 -46.36 -81.17 -29.18
N GLY A 602 -47.61 -80.86 -29.55
CA GLY A 602 -48.15 -81.07 -30.90
C GLY A 602 -49.14 -79.95 -31.26
N PRO A 603 -49.26 -79.55 -32.54
CA PRO A 603 -49.66 -78.20 -32.93
C PRO A 603 -51.18 -78.02 -33.13
N THR A 604 -52.04 -78.61 -32.30
CA THR A 604 -53.49 -78.43 -32.51
C THR A 604 -54.36 -78.48 -31.25
N LEU A 605 -55.10 -77.37 -31.11
CA LEU A 605 -56.41 -77.14 -30.48
C LEU A 605 -56.46 -76.74 -28.99
N SER A 606 -56.86 -75.47 -28.84
CA SER A 606 -57.58 -74.81 -27.75
C SER A 606 -56.96 -74.81 -26.34
N GLU A 607 -56.63 -73.58 -25.94
CA GLU A 607 -56.39 -73.09 -24.57
C GLU A 607 -54.99 -73.36 -23.98
N ASN A 608 -54.30 -72.24 -23.72
CA ASN A 608 -53.08 -72.09 -22.91
C ASN A 608 -51.73 -72.49 -23.54
N SER A 609 -51.55 -72.22 -24.84
CA SER A 609 -50.23 -72.27 -25.48
C SER A 609 -49.44 -70.98 -25.21
N HIS A 610 -48.63 -70.98 -24.15
CA HIS A 610 -47.53 -70.02 -24.03
C HIS A 610 -46.53 -70.27 -25.17
N SER A 611 -46.59 -69.37 -26.14
CA SER A 611 -45.62 -69.17 -27.21
C SER A 611 -44.17 -69.26 -26.71
N TYR A 612 -43.40 -70.15 -27.32
CA TYR A 612 -41.93 -70.16 -27.43
C TYR A 612 -41.13 -69.82 -26.15
N VAL A 613 -40.71 -70.85 -25.41
CA VAL A 613 -39.49 -70.73 -24.59
C VAL A 613 -38.30 -70.81 -25.55
N GLY A 614 -37.92 -69.68 -26.13
CA GLY A 614 -36.70 -69.57 -26.94
C GLY A 614 -35.47 -69.84 -26.09
N GLY A 615 -34.78 -70.94 -26.36
CA GLY A 615 -33.48 -71.28 -25.80
C GLY A 615 -32.42 -71.31 -26.91
N ASP A 616 -31.19 -70.96 -26.58
CA ASP A 616 -30.06 -71.02 -27.52
C ASP A 616 -29.60 -72.45 -27.78
N VAL A 617 -29.05 -72.68 -28.97
CA VAL A 617 -28.45 -73.95 -29.39
C VAL A 617 -27.15 -74.17 -28.63
N VAL A 618 -27.12 -75.20 -27.78
CA VAL A 618 -25.88 -75.66 -27.13
C VAL A 618 -25.08 -76.46 -28.16
N THR A 619 -23.74 -76.46 -28.11
CA THR A 619 -22.88 -77.32 -28.96
C THR A 619 -21.90 -78.12 -28.12
N LYS A 620 -21.39 -79.25 -28.65
CA LYS A 620 -20.40 -80.10 -27.97
C LYS A 620 -19.12 -79.34 -27.58
N ALA A 621 -18.77 -78.28 -28.31
CA ALA A 621 -17.65 -77.40 -28.01
C ALA A 621 -17.80 -76.67 -26.67
N MET A 622 -19.03 -76.46 -26.19
CA MET A 622 -19.31 -75.78 -24.93
C MET A 622 -19.19 -76.69 -23.70
N TYR A 623 -19.21 -78.03 -23.86
CA TYR A 623 -19.16 -79.03 -22.77
C TYR A 623 -18.36 -80.30 -23.16
N PRO A 624 -17.03 -80.19 -23.37
CA PRO A 624 -16.23 -81.29 -23.92
C PRO A 624 -16.11 -82.53 -23.01
N ASP A 625 -16.28 -82.37 -21.69
CA ASP A 625 -16.00 -83.42 -20.68
C ASP A 625 -17.25 -83.94 -19.95
N THR A 626 -18.45 -83.67 -20.46
CA THR A 626 -19.65 -84.30 -19.92
C THR A 626 -19.73 -85.71 -20.48
N GLY A 627 -19.28 -86.70 -19.69
CA GLY A 627 -19.25 -88.12 -20.04
C GLY A 627 -20.62 -88.77 -20.24
N ILE A 628 -21.49 -88.19 -21.07
CA ILE A 628 -22.80 -88.72 -21.43
C ILE A 628 -22.62 -89.53 -22.71
N SER A 629 -22.49 -90.85 -22.53
CA SER A 629 -22.61 -91.84 -23.60
C SER A 629 -24.05 -92.34 -23.68
N VAL A 630 -24.69 -92.22 -24.84
CA VAL A 630 -25.97 -92.88 -25.12
C VAL A 630 -25.66 -94.32 -25.51
N SER A 631 -25.94 -95.26 -24.61
CA SER A 631 -25.94 -96.70 -24.92
C SER A 631 -27.10 -97.01 -25.88
N THR A 632 -26.80 -97.34 -27.14
CA THR A 632 -27.77 -97.93 -28.07
C THR A 632 -27.98 -99.39 -27.71
N ALA A 633 -28.93 -99.68 -26.82
CA ALA A 633 -29.47 -101.02 -26.63
C ALA A 633 -30.96 -101.01 -26.99
N ALA A 634 -31.29 -101.70 -28.08
CA ALA A 634 -32.64 -101.83 -28.61
C ALA A 634 -33.60 -102.44 -27.58
N ARG A 635 -34.72 -101.76 -27.33
CA ARG A 635 -35.97 -102.40 -26.93
C ARG A 635 -37.11 -101.82 -27.76
N GLU A 636 -37.89 -102.74 -28.30
CA GLU A 636 -38.83 -102.53 -29.38
C GLU A 636 -40.05 -101.70 -28.99
N GLY A 637 -40.57 -100.90 -29.92
CA GLY A 637 -41.96 -100.45 -29.89
C GLY A 637 -42.26 -98.97 -30.11
N LEU A 638 -41.29 -98.09 -30.37
CA LEU A 638 -41.58 -96.68 -30.68
C LEU A 638 -40.74 -96.17 -31.86
N SER A 639 -41.38 -96.14 -33.03
CA SER A 639 -40.89 -95.47 -34.23
C SER A 639 -41.04 -93.96 -34.08
N PHE A 640 -39.92 -93.24 -33.92
CA PHE A 640 -39.90 -91.79 -34.12
C PHE A 640 -39.08 -91.48 -35.36
N LEU A 641 -39.76 -90.89 -36.35
CA LEU A 641 -39.13 -90.26 -37.50
C LEU A 641 -38.30 -89.04 -37.05
N ASP A 642 -37.22 -88.84 -37.80
CA ASP A 642 -36.24 -87.76 -37.81
C ASP A 642 -35.06 -87.79 -36.82
N SER A 643 -33.96 -88.23 -37.42
CA SER A 643 -32.56 -88.29 -37.02
C SER A 643 -31.91 -86.92 -36.86
N LEU A 644 -32.15 -86.22 -35.75
CA LEU A 644 -31.27 -85.14 -35.30
C LEU A 644 -30.88 -85.34 -33.82
N PRO A 645 -29.58 -85.24 -33.48
CA PRO A 645 -29.12 -85.36 -32.09
C PRO A 645 -29.81 -84.30 -31.23
N MET A 646 -30.18 -84.67 -30.00
CA MET A 646 -30.92 -83.84 -29.02
C MET A 646 -30.24 -82.51 -28.62
N TYR A 647 -29.13 -82.15 -29.26
CA TYR A 647 -28.43 -80.88 -29.08
C TYR A 647 -29.08 -79.72 -29.86
N GLU A 648 -29.85 -79.98 -30.92
CA GLU A 648 -30.52 -78.94 -31.72
C GLU A 648 -31.96 -78.64 -31.27
N ARG A 649 -32.53 -79.44 -30.36
CA ARG A 649 -33.90 -79.28 -29.86
C ARG A 649 -33.98 -78.82 -28.41
N GLY A 650 -33.21 -77.80 -28.03
CA GLY A 650 -33.51 -76.85 -26.93
C GLY A 650 -34.07 -77.36 -25.59
N ASN A 651 -33.91 -78.63 -25.22
CA ASN A 651 -34.67 -79.26 -24.13
C ASN A 651 -33.90 -79.33 -22.79
N LEU A 652 -32.93 -78.45 -22.58
CA LEU A 652 -32.28 -78.27 -21.28
C LEU A 652 -32.58 -76.84 -20.81
N VAL A 653 -33.67 -76.69 -20.06
CA VAL A 653 -34.09 -75.38 -19.54
C VAL A 653 -33.34 -75.10 -18.24
N GLY A 654 -32.41 -74.14 -18.28
CA GLY A 654 -31.84 -73.52 -17.08
C GLY A 654 -32.68 -72.32 -16.65
N THR A 655 -32.97 -72.20 -15.35
CA THR A 655 -33.61 -70.99 -14.80
C THR A 655 -32.61 -69.83 -14.85
N ARG A 656 -32.90 -68.77 -15.61
CA ARG A 656 -32.16 -67.51 -15.56
C ARG A 656 -32.93 -66.46 -14.77
N PRO A 657 -32.27 -65.65 -13.92
CA PRO A 657 -32.89 -64.45 -13.37
C PRO A 657 -33.36 -63.54 -14.52
N ARG A 658 -34.56 -62.95 -14.42
CA ARG A 658 -34.93 -61.85 -15.32
C ARG A 658 -33.95 -60.70 -15.06
N ASN A 659 -33.28 -60.24 -16.11
CA ASN A 659 -32.27 -59.19 -16.00
C ASN A 659 -32.38 -58.22 -17.18
N ILE A 660 -31.79 -57.05 -17.00
CA ILE A 660 -31.60 -56.03 -18.04
C ILE A 660 -30.12 -56.12 -18.46
N ALA A 661 -29.87 -56.18 -19.77
CA ALA A 661 -28.51 -56.14 -20.31
C ALA A 661 -27.90 -54.75 -20.07
N VAL A 662 -26.75 -54.73 -19.42
CA VAL A 662 -25.97 -53.51 -19.12
C VAL A 662 -24.52 -53.75 -19.54
N MET A 663 -23.81 -52.69 -19.87
CA MET A 663 -22.37 -52.74 -20.10
C MET A 663 -21.65 -52.56 -18.77
N TRP A 664 -20.84 -53.53 -18.38
CA TRP A 664 -20.01 -53.41 -17.18
C TRP A 664 -18.73 -52.67 -17.51
N CYS A 665 -18.50 -51.55 -16.83
CA CYS A 665 -17.28 -50.78 -16.98
C CYS A 665 -16.54 -50.69 -15.66
N ILE A 666 -15.22 -50.72 -15.72
CA ILE A 666 -14.32 -50.55 -14.58
C ILE A 666 -13.72 -49.16 -14.57
N LYS A 667 -13.67 -48.54 -13.40
CA LYS A 667 -13.01 -47.23 -13.22
C LYS A 667 -11.52 -47.39 -13.48
N ALA A 668 -11.02 -46.75 -14.52
CA ALA A 668 -9.65 -46.95 -14.99
C ALA A 668 -8.69 -45.84 -14.55
N TRP A 669 -9.15 -44.59 -14.47
CA TRP A 669 -8.35 -43.48 -13.93
C TRP A 669 -9.25 -42.30 -13.54
N ASN A 670 -8.82 -41.46 -12.60
CA ASN A 670 -9.50 -40.21 -12.24
C ASN A 670 -9.05 -39.09 -13.19
N ALA A 671 -9.95 -38.44 -13.94
CA ALA A 671 -9.60 -37.39 -14.91
C ALA A 671 -9.76 -35.96 -14.34
N PRO A 672 -8.95 -34.96 -14.73
CA PRO A 672 -7.53 -34.98 -15.10
C PRO A 672 -6.66 -34.31 -14.02
N VAL A 673 -5.62 -34.99 -13.53
CA VAL A 673 -4.38 -34.28 -13.17
C VAL A 673 -3.52 -34.42 -14.41
N ASN A 674 -3.24 -33.30 -15.08
CA ASN A 674 -2.33 -33.27 -16.22
C ASN A 674 -1.05 -34.07 -15.90
N GLN A 675 -0.53 -34.73 -16.92
CA GLN A 675 0.80 -35.36 -16.96
C GLN A 675 1.93 -34.31 -16.82
N GLY A 676 1.96 -33.68 -15.66
CA GLY A 676 3.06 -32.86 -15.17
C GLY A 676 2.94 -32.94 -13.66
N SER A 677 3.75 -33.80 -13.04
CA SER A 677 3.88 -33.83 -11.58
C SER A 677 4.16 -32.41 -11.10
N ILE A 678 3.18 -31.75 -10.47
CA ILE A 678 3.50 -30.64 -9.58
C ILE A 678 4.02 -31.33 -8.33
N ASP A 679 5.33 -31.56 -8.32
CA ASP A 679 6.04 -32.01 -7.14
C ASP A 679 6.02 -30.85 -6.12
N ILE A 680 5.05 -30.91 -5.20
CA ILE A 680 4.91 -29.94 -4.11
C ILE A 680 6.17 -29.94 -3.23
N ALA A 681 6.89 -31.06 -3.16
CA ALA A 681 8.18 -31.11 -2.47
C ALA A 681 9.23 -30.27 -3.23
N ALA A 682 9.28 -30.34 -4.56
CA ALA A 682 10.12 -29.45 -5.36
C ALA A 682 9.73 -27.97 -5.23
N LEU A 683 8.43 -27.67 -5.16
CA LEU A 683 7.94 -26.29 -4.95
C LEU A 683 8.25 -25.76 -3.54
N SER A 684 8.24 -26.63 -2.53
CA SER A 684 8.55 -26.26 -1.14
C SER A 684 9.99 -25.78 -0.97
N VAL A 685 10.92 -26.28 -1.79
CA VAL A 685 12.32 -25.81 -1.80
C VAL A 685 12.39 -24.36 -2.27
N PHE A 686 11.62 -23.98 -3.29
CA PHE A 686 11.57 -22.60 -3.78
C PHE A 686 10.89 -21.62 -2.81
N ALA A 687 10.07 -22.09 -1.88
CA ALA A 687 9.43 -21.27 -0.85
C ALA A 687 10.31 -21.03 0.39
N GLN A 688 11.44 -21.73 0.53
CA GLN A 688 12.39 -21.53 1.64
C GLN A 688 13.31 -20.34 1.39
N GLN A 689 13.92 -19.81 2.46
CA GLN A 689 14.91 -18.74 2.34
C GLN A 689 16.09 -19.22 1.49
N ALA A 690 16.43 -18.46 0.46
CA ALA A 690 17.59 -18.73 -0.37
C ALA A 690 18.87 -18.67 0.48
N THR A 691 19.79 -19.60 0.23
CA THR A 691 21.14 -19.61 0.82
C THR A 691 22.14 -19.80 -0.30
N GLU A 692 23.44 -19.61 -0.03
CA GLU A 692 24.49 -19.79 -1.05
C GLU A 692 24.50 -21.17 -1.72
N ILE A 693 23.97 -22.18 -1.03
CA ILE A 693 23.95 -23.59 -1.48
C ILE A 693 22.55 -24.12 -1.81
N LYS A 694 21.47 -23.37 -1.52
CA LYS A 694 20.09 -23.81 -1.78
C LYS A 694 19.30 -22.75 -2.53
N LEU A 695 18.67 -23.17 -3.63
CA LEU A 695 17.68 -22.39 -4.37
C LEU A 695 16.47 -22.11 -3.47
N GLY A 696 16.01 -20.87 -3.44
CA GLY A 696 14.91 -20.40 -2.60
C GLY A 696 14.51 -18.96 -2.93
N THR A 697 13.76 -18.32 -2.05
CA THR A 697 13.37 -16.90 -2.14
C THR A 697 14.12 -16.07 -1.11
N ALA A 698 14.54 -14.85 -1.45
CA ALA A 698 15.13 -13.90 -0.51
C ALA A 698 14.55 -12.51 -0.74
N ASN A 699 14.37 -11.76 0.34
CA ASN A 699 13.86 -10.40 0.28
C ASN A 699 14.92 -9.46 -0.30
N ILE A 700 14.51 -8.32 -0.84
CA ILE A 700 15.44 -7.29 -1.31
C ILE A 700 15.89 -6.43 -0.12
N ALA A 701 17.20 -6.29 0.08
CA ALA A 701 17.79 -5.49 1.16
C ALA A 701 17.30 -4.04 1.11
N THR A 702 17.00 -3.39 2.23
CA THR A 702 16.76 -1.94 2.25
C THR A 702 18.08 -1.19 2.05
N GLN A 703 18.03 0.12 1.76
CA GLN A 703 19.25 0.92 1.63
C GLN A 703 20.03 0.94 2.96
N VAL A 704 19.33 1.11 4.07
CA VAL A 704 19.91 1.10 5.42
C VAL A 704 20.62 -0.21 5.73
N LEU A 705 20.01 -1.35 5.37
CA LEU A 705 20.64 -2.67 5.56
C LEU A 705 21.86 -2.87 4.66
N THR A 706 21.79 -2.36 3.42
CA THR A 706 22.91 -2.40 2.47
C THR A 706 24.09 -1.57 2.98
N ASP A 707 23.84 -0.39 3.55
CA ASP A 707 24.88 0.50 4.07
C ASP A 707 25.51 -0.04 5.37
N ALA A 708 24.72 -0.72 6.20
CA ALA A 708 25.19 -1.33 7.45
C ALA A 708 26.02 -2.61 7.20
N GLY A 709 25.72 -3.37 6.15
CA GLY A 709 26.50 -4.56 5.76
C GLY A 709 26.43 -5.74 6.73
N THR A 710 25.37 -5.84 7.54
CA THR A 710 25.21 -6.87 8.59
C THR A 710 24.10 -7.90 8.32
N ASP A 711 23.49 -7.88 7.13
CA ASP A 711 22.30 -8.67 6.81
C ASP A 711 22.58 -9.74 5.73
N ASP A 712 22.56 -11.01 6.14
CA ASP A 712 22.74 -12.17 5.26
C ASP A 712 21.42 -12.71 4.69
N ALA A 713 20.27 -12.16 5.12
CA ALA A 713 18.96 -12.68 4.77
C ALA A 713 18.40 -12.12 3.46
N THR A 714 19.03 -11.09 2.89
CA THR A 714 18.47 -10.29 1.80
C THR A 714 19.45 -10.06 0.64
N ILE A 715 18.91 -9.77 -0.54
CA ILE A 715 19.68 -9.54 -1.76
C ILE A 715 19.79 -8.03 -2.03
N VAL A 716 21.01 -7.55 -2.27
CA VAL A 716 21.27 -6.18 -2.71
C VAL A 716 21.05 -6.06 -4.22
N THR A 717 20.32 -5.03 -4.65
CA THR A 717 20.08 -4.82 -6.09
C THR A 717 21.28 -4.15 -6.78
N PRO A 718 21.46 -4.35 -8.11
CA PRO A 718 22.53 -3.67 -8.86
C PRO A 718 22.51 -2.14 -8.71
N LYS A 719 21.32 -1.54 -8.57
CA LYS A 719 21.16 -0.09 -8.33
C LYS A 719 21.76 0.34 -6.99
N LYS A 720 21.59 -0.46 -5.94
CA LYS A 720 22.11 -0.19 -4.59
C LYS A 720 23.63 -0.42 -4.53
N LEU A 721 24.14 -1.42 -5.27
CA LEU A 721 25.59 -1.60 -5.46
C LEU A 721 26.23 -0.41 -6.18
N ARG A 722 25.54 0.19 -7.17
CA ARG A 722 26.03 1.37 -7.88
C ARG A 722 26.06 2.62 -6.99
N TRP A 723 25.20 2.74 -5.98
CA TRP A 723 25.27 3.87 -5.04
C TRP A 723 26.57 3.90 -4.23
N GLY A 724 27.23 2.75 -4.03
CA GLY A 724 28.55 2.68 -3.42
C GLY A 724 29.73 2.94 -4.37
N PHE A 725 29.53 2.96 -5.69
CA PHE A 725 30.60 3.14 -6.67
C PHE A 725 30.41 4.41 -7.49
N GLN A 726 31.26 5.42 -7.25
CA GLN A 726 31.17 6.72 -7.90
C GLN A 726 32.40 6.99 -8.77
N ILE A 727 32.19 7.54 -9.95
CA ILE A 727 33.29 7.93 -10.85
C ILE A 727 33.00 9.29 -11.48
N LEU A 728 33.99 10.18 -11.42
CA LEU A 728 34.03 11.41 -12.20
C LEU A 728 35.18 11.31 -13.20
N LYS A 729 34.86 11.30 -14.49
CA LYS A 729 35.83 11.33 -15.59
C LYS A 729 35.98 12.76 -16.11
N GLY A 730 36.74 13.59 -15.41
CA GLY A 730 37.10 14.92 -15.90
C GLY A 730 38.50 14.92 -16.53
N ALA A 731 38.67 15.71 -17.60
CA ALA A 731 39.92 15.82 -18.35
C ALA A 731 41.04 16.50 -17.54
N THR A 732 40.70 17.39 -16.61
CA THR A 732 41.64 18.14 -15.75
C THR A 732 41.51 17.79 -14.27
N GLY A 733 40.65 16.83 -13.93
CA GLY A 733 40.43 16.35 -12.57
C GLY A 733 39.27 15.36 -12.45
N GLY A 734 39.48 14.28 -11.70
CA GLY A 734 38.51 13.21 -11.55
C GLY A 734 38.79 12.33 -10.35
N TYR A 735 37.89 11.37 -10.11
CA TYR A 735 38.00 10.44 -9.00
C TYR A 735 37.25 9.14 -9.24
N ILE A 736 37.62 8.12 -8.47
CA ILE A 736 36.92 6.85 -8.29
C ILE A 736 36.73 6.64 -6.79
N VAL A 737 35.48 6.44 -6.36
CA VAL A 737 35.11 6.06 -4.98
C VAL A 737 34.65 4.62 -5.01
N PHE A 738 35.27 3.79 -4.17
CA PHE A 738 34.84 2.43 -3.92
C PHE A 738 33.80 2.40 -2.78
N PRO A 739 32.93 1.38 -2.77
CA PRO A 739 31.93 1.23 -1.72
C PRO A 739 32.51 1.21 -0.31
N SER A 740 31.73 1.68 0.66
CA SER A 740 32.08 1.69 2.08
C SER A 740 32.43 0.29 2.63
N TRP A 741 31.76 -0.76 2.14
CA TRP A 741 32.05 -2.16 2.50
C TRP A 741 33.37 -2.69 1.92
N LEU A 742 33.98 -1.99 0.95
CA LEU A 742 35.36 -2.20 0.49
C LEU A 742 36.35 -1.24 1.18
N GLY A 743 35.96 -0.69 2.34
CA GLY A 743 36.76 0.26 3.11
C GLY A 743 36.64 1.71 2.63
N GLY A 744 35.82 2.01 1.61
CA GLY A 744 35.59 3.39 1.16
C GLY A 744 36.79 4.03 0.45
N PHE A 745 37.65 3.22 -0.17
CA PHE A 745 38.87 3.68 -0.83
C PHE A 745 38.56 4.69 -1.93
N VAL A 746 39.31 5.78 -1.98
CA VAL A 746 39.16 6.84 -2.97
C VAL A 746 40.47 7.02 -3.70
N ILE A 747 40.39 7.09 -5.03
CA ILE A 747 41.48 7.48 -5.93
C ILE A 747 41.09 8.79 -6.60
N GLN A 748 41.94 9.80 -6.54
CA GLN A 748 41.68 11.11 -7.16
C GLN A 748 42.87 11.56 -7.99
N TRP A 749 42.61 12.26 -9.09
CA TRP A 749 43.63 12.90 -9.92
C TRP A 749 43.21 14.30 -10.31
N LEU A 750 44.17 15.20 -10.54
CA LEU A 750 43.94 16.51 -11.15
C LEU A 750 45.21 17.11 -11.74
N ASP A 751 45.00 18.08 -12.61
CA ASP A 751 46.06 18.87 -13.23
C ASP A 751 46.25 20.19 -12.48
N VAL A 752 47.47 20.43 -12.00
CA VAL A 752 47.85 21.63 -11.25
C VAL A 752 48.80 22.49 -12.07
N VAL A 753 48.51 23.78 -12.15
CA VAL A 753 49.43 24.78 -12.68
C VAL A 753 50.50 25.08 -11.64
N MET A 754 51.75 24.86 -12.00
CA MET A 754 52.88 25.01 -11.10
C MET A 754 53.38 26.47 -11.04
N PRO A 755 53.91 26.90 -9.89
CA PRO A 755 54.50 28.23 -9.76
C PRO A 755 55.83 28.28 -10.53
N THR A 756 55.99 29.32 -11.35
CA THR A 756 57.17 29.53 -12.22
C THR A 756 58.39 30.07 -11.47
N THR A 757 58.20 30.51 -10.22
CA THR A 757 59.25 31.06 -9.37
C THR A 757 59.87 29.99 -8.48
N SER A 758 61.18 30.08 -8.25
CA SER A 758 61.87 29.21 -7.31
C SER A 758 61.27 29.33 -5.91
N LEU A 759 61.08 28.21 -5.23
CA LEU A 759 60.43 28.12 -3.91
C LEU A 759 58.97 28.56 -3.90
N GLY A 760 58.38 28.88 -5.05
CA GLY A 760 56.96 29.15 -5.18
C GLY A 760 56.13 27.94 -4.81
N THR A 761 54.96 28.19 -4.21
CA THR A 761 54.02 27.15 -3.79
C THR A 761 52.65 27.35 -4.43
N THR A 762 52.03 26.25 -4.86
CA THR A 762 50.62 26.23 -5.28
C THR A 762 49.87 25.23 -4.42
N ARG A 763 48.82 25.70 -3.73
CA ARG A 763 47.86 24.82 -3.05
C ARG A 763 46.72 24.49 -4.01
N PHE A 764 46.34 23.22 -4.02
CA PHE A 764 45.19 22.74 -4.78
C PHE A 764 44.24 21.95 -3.88
N VAL A 765 43.00 21.83 -4.31
CA VAL A 765 41.92 21.11 -3.60
C VAL A 765 41.51 19.91 -4.45
N TRP A 766 41.30 18.76 -3.79
CA TRP A 766 40.81 17.58 -4.47
C TRP A 766 39.35 17.76 -4.92
N PRO A 767 38.93 17.15 -6.03
CA PRO A 767 37.53 17.17 -6.46
C PRO A 767 36.52 16.74 -5.38
N MET A 768 36.95 15.86 -4.47
CA MET A 768 36.21 15.56 -3.24
C MET A 768 37.16 15.44 -2.04
N THR A 769 36.63 15.69 -0.85
CA THR A 769 37.37 15.48 0.40
C THR A 769 37.51 13.98 0.67
N PHE A 770 38.71 13.53 1.04
CA PHE A 770 38.92 12.17 1.55
C PHE A 770 38.15 12.01 2.87
N PRO A 771 37.26 11.00 3.01
CA PRO A 771 36.37 10.90 4.17
C PRO A 771 37.10 10.89 5.52
N THR A 772 38.24 10.22 5.62
CA THR A 772 39.07 10.11 6.82
C THR A 772 40.46 10.72 6.64
N THR A 773 41.23 10.25 5.66
CA THR A 773 42.63 10.66 5.48
C THR A 773 43.13 10.46 4.05
N MET A 774 43.99 11.37 3.60
CA MET A 774 44.75 11.19 2.36
C MET A 774 46.03 10.41 2.68
N ALA A 775 46.05 9.12 2.34
CA ALA A 775 47.15 8.21 2.66
C ALA A 775 48.43 8.56 1.87
N ALA A 776 48.32 8.79 0.55
CA ALA A 776 49.44 9.07 -0.32
C ALA A 776 49.07 10.07 -1.42
N CYS A 777 50.07 10.84 -1.88
CA CYS A 777 49.98 11.75 -3.01
C CYS A 777 51.28 11.64 -3.82
N ALA A 778 51.15 11.50 -5.13
CA ALA A 778 52.24 11.38 -6.07
C ALA A 778 52.08 12.39 -7.20
N ILE A 779 53.21 12.86 -7.74
CA ILE A 779 53.29 13.90 -8.77
C ILE A 779 53.88 13.26 -10.03
N ALA A 780 53.26 13.48 -11.18
CA ALA A 780 53.79 13.11 -12.49
C ALA A 780 54.03 14.37 -13.32
N THR A 781 55.30 14.74 -13.49
CA THR A 781 55.68 15.97 -14.20
C THR A 781 55.67 15.79 -15.70
N ASN A 782 54.79 16.51 -16.40
CA ASN A 782 54.86 16.67 -17.85
C ASN A 782 55.76 17.88 -18.19
N CYS A 783 57.08 17.73 -18.05
CA CYS A 783 58.01 18.79 -18.47
C CYS A 783 58.47 18.57 -19.91
N MET A 784 58.10 19.48 -20.82
CA MET A 784 58.77 19.62 -22.12
C MET A 784 59.92 20.61 -21.94
N ASN A 785 61.12 20.11 -21.68
CA ASN A 785 62.30 20.97 -21.61
C ASN A 785 62.93 21.13 -22.99
N SER A 786 63.15 22.39 -23.41
CA SER A 786 64.04 22.75 -24.52
C SER A 786 65.50 22.98 -24.07
N SER A 787 65.82 22.78 -22.78
CA SER A 787 67.15 22.99 -22.20
C SER A 787 67.40 22.06 -20.99
N PRO A 788 68.63 21.57 -20.74
CA PRO A 788 68.92 20.58 -19.68
C PRO A 788 68.89 21.24 -18.29
N GLY A 789 67.68 21.40 -17.74
CA GLY A 789 67.45 21.80 -16.35
C GLY A 789 66.71 20.71 -15.58
N TYR A 790 67.11 20.46 -14.34
CA TYR A 790 66.42 19.55 -13.42
C TYR A 790 65.26 20.27 -12.73
N ASN A 791 64.04 19.76 -12.85
CA ASN A 791 62.88 20.23 -12.08
C ASN A 791 62.68 19.34 -10.87
N SER A 792 62.79 19.90 -9.68
CA SER A 792 62.49 19.20 -8.42
C SER A 792 61.19 19.75 -7.84
N LEU A 793 60.13 18.94 -7.82
CA LEU A 793 58.84 19.25 -7.22
C LEU A 793 58.62 18.38 -5.98
N ALA A 794 58.04 18.97 -4.94
CA ALA A 794 57.71 18.24 -3.72
C ALA A 794 56.30 18.58 -3.21
N VAL A 795 55.63 17.58 -2.62
CA VAL A 795 54.45 17.78 -1.78
C VAL A 795 54.93 18.18 -0.40
N VAL A 796 54.69 19.42 0.01
CA VAL A 796 55.22 19.97 1.27
C VAL A 796 54.18 20.03 2.39
N ALA A 797 52.90 19.97 2.04
CA ALA A 797 51.81 19.85 2.99
C ALA A 797 50.66 19.08 2.35
N ARG A 798 49.93 18.33 3.17
CA ARG A 798 48.76 17.57 2.74
C ARG A 798 47.76 17.40 3.87
N ASP A 799 46.49 17.42 3.50
CA ASP A 799 45.35 17.12 4.36
C ASP A 799 44.27 16.40 3.54
N LYS A 800 43.14 16.07 4.17
CA LYS A 800 42.04 15.37 3.50
C LYS A 800 41.35 16.18 2.40
N ASN A 801 41.53 17.50 2.36
CA ASN A 801 40.89 18.40 1.40
C ASN A 801 41.81 18.73 0.22
N GLY A 802 43.14 18.71 0.41
CA GLY A 802 44.08 19.13 -0.62
C GLY A 802 45.55 18.93 -0.24
N ALA A 803 46.43 19.35 -1.15
CA ALA A 803 47.86 19.36 -0.91
C ALA A 803 48.53 20.62 -1.48
N THR A 804 49.73 20.91 -0.99
CA THR A 804 50.55 22.04 -1.42
C THR A 804 51.79 21.53 -2.13
N LEU A 805 51.98 21.99 -3.36
CA LEU A 805 53.16 21.70 -4.18
C LEU A 805 54.15 22.85 -4.06
N GLN A 806 55.43 22.53 -3.91
CA GLN A 806 56.51 23.50 -3.93
C GLN A 806 57.48 23.18 -5.07
N ASN A 807 57.89 24.23 -5.79
CA ASN A 807 59.00 24.18 -6.72
C ASN A 807 60.32 24.41 -5.95
N LEU A 808 61.21 23.42 -5.88
CA LEU A 808 62.45 23.52 -5.10
C LEU A 808 63.64 24.21 -5.84
N GLY A 809 63.47 24.69 -7.10
CA GLY A 809 64.45 25.49 -7.89
C GLY A 809 65.52 24.69 -8.66
N LEU A 810 66.32 25.19 -9.65
CA LEU A 810 66.44 26.48 -10.39
C LEU A 810 67.39 26.35 -11.65
N SER A 811 67.12 27.15 -12.70
CA SER A 811 68.01 27.72 -13.76
C SER A 811 67.52 27.50 -15.22
N GLY A 812 66.53 28.30 -15.64
CA GLY A 812 66.11 28.37 -17.04
C GLY A 812 64.77 29.08 -17.14
N ALA A 813 64.67 30.06 -18.04
CA ALA A 813 63.41 30.74 -18.32
C ALA A 813 62.41 29.71 -18.87
N PHE A 814 61.39 29.35 -18.08
CA PHE A 814 60.33 28.45 -18.52
C PHE A 814 59.37 29.19 -19.45
N GLY A 815 59.29 28.76 -20.70
CA GLY A 815 58.12 29.00 -21.54
C GLY A 815 56.97 28.10 -21.08
N ALA A 816 55.78 28.67 -20.89
CA ALA A 816 54.49 28.04 -20.57
C ALA A 816 54.56 26.66 -19.89
N VAL A 817 54.46 26.62 -18.55
CA VAL A 817 54.49 25.37 -17.78
C VAL A 817 53.23 24.55 -18.11
N ALA A 818 53.41 23.38 -18.71
CA ALA A 818 52.32 22.44 -18.93
C ALA A 818 51.70 22.01 -17.58
N PRO A 819 50.39 21.73 -17.53
CA PRO A 819 49.74 21.21 -16.33
C PRO A 819 50.46 19.95 -15.81
N THR A 820 50.75 19.92 -14.51
CA THR A 820 51.32 18.74 -13.85
C THR A 820 50.22 17.91 -13.23
N THR A 821 50.16 16.64 -13.58
CA THR A 821 49.16 15.73 -13.05
C THR A 821 49.58 15.25 -11.66
N VAL A 822 48.65 15.34 -10.70
CA VAL A 822 48.82 14.87 -9.34
C VAL A 822 47.77 13.81 -9.08
N ILE A 823 48.18 12.70 -8.47
CA ILE A 823 47.30 11.60 -8.08
C ILE A 823 47.40 11.36 -6.58
N ALA A 824 46.27 11.12 -5.92
CA ALA A 824 46.24 10.76 -4.52
C ALA A 824 45.27 9.61 -4.25
N VAL A 825 45.57 8.91 -3.16
CA VAL A 825 44.75 7.82 -2.64
C VAL A 825 44.52 8.00 -1.15
N GLY A 826 43.36 7.56 -0.68
CA GLY A 826 42.96 7.70 0.71
C GLY A 826 41.60 7.06 1.00
N TRP A 827 41.11 7.28 2.20
CA TRP A 827 39.81 6.83 2.69
C TRP A 827 39.10 7.96 3.40
#